data_AF-A0A926C248-F1
#
_entry.id   AF-A0A926C248-F1
#
_cell.length_a   1.000
_cell.length_b   1.000
_cell.length_c   1.000
_cell.angle_alpha   90.00
_cell.angle_beta   90.00
_cell.angle_gamma   90.00
#
_symmetry.space_group_name_H-M   'P 1'
#
loop_
_entity.id
_entity.type
_entity.pdbx_description
1 polymer ?
#
loop_
_entity_poly.entity_id
_entity_poly.type
_entity_poly.pdbx_seq_one_letter_code
_entity_poly.pdbx_strand_id
1 'polypeptide(L)'
;MIKHVVYILILFGSLCASAQAQKSLTHPYLFYTPQRTERLKERIKTDTLLANRWQAIRQRCDAWLTEPKGGNMEQLALAYTMTGDSRYADRAKTLLNELVGRAFWDGMDDRTPRWNAGLGTSHNNWTAAVTFDAIYNALTKDERKAIANRIVKLGIEPSLNDWLSKDKRIQSLDNMGHNWWAAIVFEAGVGSLAVMNEVPQSRQWATDIMQDSRQWFAFAGSVLENKPANFDPAGGFYESVSYANYGVSEYLLFRLAHTNALGAINMPYDALLQKTVDWFMNTSYPRAEKPLLSLNFGDSNNFANGERPAKLLIALGLGKDDYYWYLQHIAVRPVRRSGSDQNSFREDLNVSTPMGLLYQPENKPVPAAPALPTSALYPSMGWGMMRSSWKPDATLLGVKCGYTWNHAHADAGSFVLYHKGEYLLIDGGDVGYENSEYSSYFVRSRAHNVVTFNGDAQDARDQYNAVKNPGHLYNLLDGGNHATAGPERVRLKYMMADATGPTARNFMRNYRNFLWIGNVILVIDDLKTYDSGQFDFLLHYADKAVKRGPDLEISKDRAAILFRPLYPETLPLGYPHDFPEKLKYRTEFGLQDRTTNVKIPYYVLLPPEKTDRTKLVNAILLLDETNHAIQMATGSSGASGAAGRSNLPTIEKFEGTNYLGVRITQNGQVTEVYINLLADGRLMHRNASLTIGNWETDAYLSAITFPEGADRQDPAQLTSFFVGNGSYLRKNGKPLLSSLSKVFLHAIKTGSQVDVQLQGQPLIEASLGFDNVNKLNVNSKAVSLKYDPGKMLLITVDATK
;
A
#
# COMPACT_ATOMS: atom_id res chain seq x y z
N MET A 1 -69.32 -30.97 -46.38
CA MET A 1 -67.90 -30.56 -46.24
C MET A 1 -67.84 -29.28 -45.43
N ILE A 2 -67.97 -29.42 -44.12
CA ILE A 2 -67.94 -28.35 -43.11
C ILE A 2 -67.14 -28.96 -41.97
N LYS A 3 -66.01 -28.34 -41.60
CA LYS A 3 -65.24 -28.46 -40.33
C LYS A 3 -63.75 -28.20 -40.61
N HIS A 4 -63.35 -26.95 -40.83
CA HIS A 4 -61.94 -26.50 -40.84
C HIS A 4 -61.79 -24.98 -40.53
N VAL A 5 -62.57 -24.42 -39.59
CA VAL A 5 -62.47 -22.96 -39.28
C VAL A 5 -62.54 -22.58 -37.77
N VAL A 6 -62.55 -23.53 -36.81
CA VAL A 6 -62.78 -23.15 -35.37
C VAL A 6 -61.63 -23.50 -34.41
N TYR A 7 -60.44 -23.90 -34.90
CA TYR A 7 -59.29 -24.20 -34.04
C TYR A 7 -58.05 -23.30 -34.26
N ILE A 8 -58.21 -22.11 -34.84
CA ILE A 8 -57.11 -21.14 -35.08
C ILE A 8 -57.27 -19.82 -34.30
N LEU A 9 -58.27 -19.69 -33.41
CA LEU A 9 -58.55 -18.42 -32.70
C LEU A 9 -58.47 -18.45 -31.17
N ILE A 10 -57.87 -19.48 -30.56
CA ILE A 10 -57.70 -19.57 -29.08
C ILE A 10 -56.22 -19.67 -28.63
N LEU A 11 -55.26 -19.66 -29.56
CA LEU A 11 -53.82 -19.76 -29.24
C LEU A 11 -52.98 -18.52 -29.62
N PHE A 12 -53.63 -17.38 -29.83
CA PHE A 12 -52.98 -16.09 -30.12
C PHE A 12 -53.44 -14.95 -29.20
N GLY A 13 -53.86 -15.28 -27.98
CA GLY A 13 -54.44 -14.32 -27.03
C GLY A 13 -54.04 -14.55 -25.59
N SER A 14 -52.77 -14.87 -25.32
CA SER A 14 -52.25 -14.98 -23.94
C SER A 14 -50.72 -15.00 -23.88
N LEU A 15 -50.10 -14.02 -24.53
CA LEU A 15 -48.77 -13.52 -24.16
C LEU A 15 -48.89 -12.01 -23.89
N CYS A 16 -49.87 -11.64 -23.08
CA CYS A 16 -49.73 -10.43 -22.28
C CYS A 16 -48.60 -10.72 -21.30
N ALA A 17 -47.40 -10.25 -21.63
CA ALA A 17 -46.35 -10.06 -20.65
C ALA A 17 -46.99 -9.33 -19.48
N SER A 18 -47.13 -10.03 -18.36
CA SER A 18 -47.42 -9.41 -17.08
C SER A 18 -46.20 -8.56 -16.73
N ALA A 19 -46.14 -7.36 -17.30
CA ALA A 19 -45.37 -6.27 -16.73
C ALA A 19 -46.03 -6.01 -15.38
N GLN A 20 -45.56 -6.71 -14.34
CA GLN A 20 -45.78 -6.28 -12.98
C GLN A 20 -45.30 -4.84 -12.94
N ALA A 21 -46.25 -3.90 -12.83
CA ALA A 21 -45.95 -2.49 -12.68
C ALA A 21 -45.04 -2.36 -11.45
N GLN A 22 -43.74 -2.22 -11.71
CA GLN A 22 -42.75 -2.16 -10.66
C GLN A 22 -43.03 -0.90 -9.87
N LYS A 23 -43.33 -1.07 -8.58
CA LYS A 23 -43.72 0.04 -7.70
C LYS A 23 -42.62 1.10 -7.72
N SER A 24 -42.97 2.32 -8.12
CA SER A 24 -42.06 3.48 -8.08
C SER A 24 -41.49 3.60 -6.67
N LEU A 25 -40.17 3.74 -6.55
CA LEU A 25 -39.53 4.00 -5.25
C LEU A 25 -39.79 5.44 -4.84
N THR A 26 -39.89 5.69 -3.54
CA THR A 26 -40.07 7.05 -3.01
C THR A 26 -38.71 7.69 -2.78
N HIS A 27 -38.39 8.73 -3.54
CA HIS A 27 -37.19 9.55 -3.33
C HIS A 27 -37.27 10.35 -2.02
N PRO A 28 -36.11 10.73 -1.41
CA PRO A 28 -34.76 10.28 -1.75
C PRO A 28 -34.47 8.86 -1.26
N TYR A 29 -33.75 8.07 -2.06
CA TYR A 29 -33.34 6.71 -1.67
C TYR A 29 -31.89 6.38 -1.97
N LEU A 30 -31.10 7.24 -2.63
CA LEU A 30 -29.70 6.90 -2.93
C LEU A 30 -28.82 7.00 -1.69
N PHE A 31 -28.75 8.19 -1.08
CA PHE A 31 -27.85 8.45 0.06
C PHE A 31 -28.51 9.20 1.20
N TYR A 32 -29.24 10.29 0.90
CA TYR A 32 -30.01 11.06 1.89
C TYR A 32 -31.35 10.41 2.24
N THR A 33 -31.34 9.10 2.46
CA THR A 33 -32.58 8.38 2.77
C THR A 33 -33.20 8.94 4.06
N PRO A 34 -34.54 8.94 4.19
CA PRO A 34 -35.20 9.40 5.42
C PRO A 34 -34.64 8.76 6.68
N GLN A 35 -34.30 7.47 6.63
CA GLN A 35 -33.71 6.76 7.76
C GLN A 35 -32.33 7.32 8.15
N ARG A 36 -31.49 7.68 7.16
CA ARG A 36 -30.15 8.22 7.41
C ARG A 36 -30.22 9.65 7.94
N THR A 37 -31.10 10.49 7.38
CA THR A 37 -31.26 11.87 7.83
C THR A 37 -31.90 11.95 9.22
N GLU A 38 -32.92 11.13 9.51
CA GLU A 38 -33.49 11.04 10.87
C GLU A 38 -32.45 10.53 11.87
N ARG A 39 -31.64 9.53 11.52
CA ARG A 39 -30.53 9.08 12.38
C ARG A 39 -29.54 10.20 12.65
N LEU A 40 -29.18 11.01 11.65
CA LEU A 40 -28.28 12.14 11.85
C LEU A 40 -28.91 13.21 12.76
N LYS A 41 -30.21 13.52 12.61
CA LYS A 41 -30.94 14.45 13.49
C LYS A 41 -30.90 14.00 14.96
N GLU A 42 -31.00 12.70 15.22
CA GLU A 42 -30.85 12.18 16.58
C GLU A 42 -29.40 12.28 17.07
N ARG A 43 -28.43 11.93 16.23
CA ARG A 43 -27.01 11.94 16.63
C ARG A 43 -26.47 13.34 16.94
N ILE A 44 -26.87 14.37 16.19
CA ILE A 44 -26.41 15.74 16.46
C ILE A 44 -26.95 16.31 17.78
N LYS A 45 -27.91 15.65 18.44
CA LYS A 45 -28.36 16.05 19.79
C LYS A 45 -27.34 15.68 20.87
N THR A 46 -26.51 14.66 20.63
CA THR A 46 -25.60 14.09 21.63
C THR A 46 -24.12 14.17 21.21
N ASP A 47 -23.82 14.23 19.91
CA ASP A 47 -22.46 14.36 19.39
C ASP A 47 -22.15 15.81 19.00
N THR A 48 -21.43 16.52 19.87
CA THR A 48 -21.04 17.92 19.68
C THR A 48 -20.19 18.14 18.42
N LEU A 49 -19.38 17.17 17.99
CA LEU A 49 -18.61 17.31 16.76
C LEU A 49 -19.54 17.35 15.55
N LEU A 50 -20.43 16.36 15.44
CA LEU A 50 -21.35 16.28 14.31
C LEU A 50 -22.32 17.46 14.31
N ALA A 51 -22.79 17.89 15.48
CA ALA A 51 -23.60 19.09 15.63
C ALA A 51 -22.88 20.33 15.07
N ASN A 52 -21.63 20.56 15.45
CA ASN A 52 -20.85 21.71 14.97
C ASN A 52 -20.60 21.64 13.46
N ARG A 53 -20.29 20.45 12.91
CA ARG A 53 -20.08 20.28 11.47
C ARG A 53 -21.36 20.48 10.67
N TRP A 54 -22.49 19.97 11.16
CA TRP A 54 -23.81 20.23 10.61
C TRP A 54 -24.13 21.73 10.60
N GLN A 55 -23.96 22.44 11.72
CA GLN A 55 -24.21 23.88 11.80
C GLN A 55 -23.32 24.66 10.83
N ALA A 56 -22.05 24.28 10.67
CA ALA A 56 -21.17 24.91 9.70
C ALA A 56 -21.63 24.70 8.25
N ILE A 57 -22.13 23.51 7.90
CA ILE A 57 -22.75 23.26 6.58
C ILE A 57 -23.99 24.14 6.41
N ARG A 58 -24.88 24.15 7.40
CA ARG A 58 -26.12 24.93 7.34
C ARG A 58 -25.86 26.42 7.18
N GLN A 59 -24.91 26.99 7.92
CA GLN A 59 -24.53 28.40 7.82
C GLN A 59 -24.05 28.78 6.41
N ARG A 60 -23.28 27.91 5.74
CA ARG A 60 -22.90 28.13 4.34
C ARG A 60 -24.10 28.09 3.41
N CYS A 61 -25.03 27.15 3.63
CA CYS A 61 -26.27 27.09 2.87
C CYS A 61 -27.13 28.34 3.07
N ASP A 62 -27.28 28.84 4.31
CA ASP A 62 -28.00 30.08 4.63
C ASP A 62 -27.38 31.30 3.94
N ALA A 63 -26.05 31.36 3.88
CA ALA A 63 -25.33 32.40 3.14
C ALA A 63 -25.67 32.35 1.64
N TRP A 64 -25.76 31.17 1.02
CA TRP A 64 -26.14 31.04 -0.40
C TRP A 64 -27.61 31.34 -0.69
N LEU A 65 -28.48 31.38 0.32
CA LEU A 65 -29.86 31.85 0.17
C LEU A 65 -29.94 33.38 0.18
N THR A 66 -29.10 34.04 0.99
CA THR A 66 -29.08 35.50 1.16
C THR A 66 -28.26 36.20 0.07
N GLU A 67 -27.12 35.62 -0.29
CA GLU A 67 -26.25 36.07 -1.37
C GLU A 67 -26.03 34.91 -2.37
N PRO A 68 -26.87 34.79 -3.41
CA PRO A 68 -26.87 33.63 -4.31
C PRO A 68 -25.72 33.64 -5.34
N LYS A 69 -24.50 33.99 -4.92
CA LYS A 69 -23.27 33.80 -5.71
C LYS A 69 -22.71 32.41 -5.43
N GLY A 70 -22.83 31.51 -6.41
CA GLY A 70 -22.35 30.13 -6.30
C GLY A 70 -23.15 29.27 -5.32
N GLY A 71 -22.59 28.13 -4.92
CA GLY A 71 -23.21 27.20 -3.99
C GLY A 71 -22.68 25.79 -4.18
N ASN A 72 -22.93 24.92 -3.20
CA ASN A 72 -22.61 23.50 -3.29
C ASN A 72 -23.89 22.68 -3.24
N MET A 73 -24.21 22.01 -4.35
CA MET A 73 -25.47 21.29 -4.51
C MET A 73 -25.66 20.18 -3.47
N GLU A 74 -24.60 19.43 -3.13
CA GLU A 74 -24.68 18.35 -2.14
C GLU A 74 -24.92 18.88 -0.72
N GLN A 75 -24.33 20.02 -0.35
CA GLN A 75 -24.61 20.68 0.94
C GLN A 75 -26.03 21.23 1.01
N LEU A 76 -26.53 21.82 -0.08
CA LEU A 76 -27.92 22.29 -0.18
C LEU A 76 -28.91 21.12 -0.15
N ALA A 77 -28.60 20.02 -0.82
CA ALA A 77 -29.36 18.77 -0.79
C ALA A 77 -29.46 18.22 0.63
N LEU A 78 -28.33 18.07 1.34
CA LEU A 78 -28.34 17.68 2.75
C LEU A 78 -29.16 18.65 3.59
N ALA A 79 -28.98 19.96 3.39
CA ALA A 79 -29.69 20.98 4.16
C ALA A 79 -31.20 20.88 4.00
N TYR A 80 -31.68 20.70 2.77
CA TYR A 80 -33.09 20.43 2.47
C TYR A 80 -33.57 19.17 3.19
N THR A 81 -32.90 18.03 3.05
CA THR A 81 -33.35 16.76 3.66
C THR A 81 -33.31 16.76 5.19
N MET A 82 -32.44 17.56 5.79
CA MET A 82 -32.33 17.71 7.24
C MET A 82 -33.35 18.70 7.84
N THR A 83 -33.87 19.65 7.05
CA THR A 83 -34.71 20.74 7.59
C THR A 83 -36.14 20.77 7.02
N GLY A 84 -36.34 20.25 5.82
CA GLY A 84 -37.58 20.40 5.05
C GLY A 84 -37.77 21.80 4.45
N ASP A 85 -36.81 22.71 4.57
CA ASP A 85 -36.93 24.09 4.08
C ASP A 85 -36.77 24.14 2.55
N SER A 86 -37.84 24.48 1.84
CA SER A 86 -37.87 24.47 0.37
C SER A 86 -36.88 25.44 -0.26
N ARG A 87 -36.45 26.48 0.45
CA ARG A 87 -35.48 27.46 -0.08
C ARG A 87 -34.15 26.82 -0.45
N TYR A 88 -33.69 25.82 0.32
CA TYR A 88 -32.48 25.07 -0.04
C TYR A 88 -32.69 24.23 -1.31
N ALA A 89 -33.86 23.60 -1.46
CA ALA A 89 -34.20 22.84 -2.66
C ALA A 89 -34.31 23.75 -3.90
N ASP A 90 -34.91 24.94 -3.77
CA ASP A 90 -35.01 25.93 -4.86
C ASP A 90 -33.63 26.40 -5.32
N ARG A 91 -32.72 26.63 -4.38
CA ARG A 91 -31.34 27.00 -4.70
C ARG A 91 -30.58 25.84 -5.37
N ALA A 92 -30.70 24.62 -4.83
CA ALA A 92 -30.10 23.43 -5.41
C ALA A 92 -30.63 23.17 -6.84
N LYS A 93 -31.94 23.32 -7.05
CA LYS A 93 -32.60 23.23 -8.36
C LYS A 93 -32.05 24.25 -9.36
N THR A 94 -31.78 25.48 -8.93
CA THR A 94 -31.19 26.51 -9.79
C THR A 94 -29.82 26.04 -10.31
N LEU A 95 -28.93 25.61 -9.41
CA LEU A 95 -27.60 25.10 -9.76
C LEU A 95 -27.66 23.82 -10.60
N LEU A 96 -28.61 22.94 -10.30
CA LEU A 96 -28.84 21.71 -11.07
C LEU A 96 -29.28 22.04 -12.49
N ASN A 97 -30.21 22.99 -12.67
CA ASN A 97 -30.64 23.47 -13.99
C ASN A 97 -29.49 24.12 -14.77
N GLU A 98 -28.60 24.87 -14.12
CA GLU A 98 -27.38 25.39 -14.77
C GLU A 98 -26.47 24.25 -15.26
N LEU A 99 -26.26 23.21 -14.45
CA LEU A 99 -25.42 22.07 -14.82
C LEU A 99 -26.04 21.25 -15.96
N VAL A 100 -27.34 20.91 -15.86
CA VAL A 100 -28.03 20.12 -16.89
C VAL A 100 -28.39 20.96 -18.11
N GLY A 101 -28.26 22.28 -18.05
CA GLY A 101 -28.43 23.20 -19.19
C GLY A 101 -27.23 23.25 -20.15
N ARG A 102 -26.06 22.73 -19.75
CA ARG A 102 -24.84 22.73 -20.58
C ARG A 102 -25.00 21.88 -21.84
N ALA A 103 -24.26 22.22 -22.90
CA ALA A 103 -24.30 21.46 -24.16
C ALA A 103 -23.73 20.04 -24.01
N PHE A 104 -22.66 19.89 -23.23
CA PHE A 104 -21.98 18.65 -22.88
C PHE A 104 -21.33 18.80 -21.49
N TRP A 105 -20.97 17.69 -20.85
CA TRP A 105 -20.27 17.69 -19.56
C TRP A 105 -18.76 17.47 -19.67
N ASP A 106 -18.31 16.80 -20.73
CA ASP A 106 -16.90 16.54 -21.00
C ASP A 106 -16.68 16.28 -22.50
N GLY A 107 -15.42 16.23 -22.92
CA GLY A 107 -15.01 15.98 -24.30
C GLY A 107 -13.49 16.04 -24.49
N MET A 108 -12.91 14.99 -25.07
CA MET A 108 -11.48 14.90 -25.38
C MET A 108 -11.30 14.82 -26.89
N ASP A 109 -11.23 16.00 -27.49
CA ASP A 109 -11.20 16.22 -28.95
C ASP A 109 -9.87 15.81 -29.58
N ASP A 110 -8.82 15.66 -28.78
CA ASP A 110 -7.47 15.23 -29.16
C ASP A 110 -7.34 13.71 -29.32
N ARG A 111 -8.42 12.95 -29.08
CA ARG A 111 -8.46 11.48 -29.18
C ARG A 111 -9.17 11.02 -30.45
N THR A 112 -8.72 9.91 -31.03
CA THR A 112 -9.34 9.31 -32.22
C THR A 112 -9.70 7.85 -31.96
N PRO A 113 -11.01 7.50 -31.89
CA PRO A 113 -12.16 8.39 -31.90
C PRO A 113 -12.24 9.26 -30.64
N ARG A 114 -12.91 10.42 -30.73
CA ARG A 114 -13.16 11.35 -29.62
C ARG A 114 -13.73 10.61 -28.41
N TRP A 115 -13.31 10.99 -27.20
CA TRP A 115 -14.01 10.54 -25.99
C TRP A 115 -15.03 11.60 -25.57
N ASN A 116 -16.27 11.16 -25.37
CA ASN A 116 -17.43 11.95 -24.96
C ASN A 116 -17.67 11.88 -23.44
N ALA A 117 -17.06 10.92 -22.75
CA ALA A 117 -17.14 10.77 -21.30
C ALA A 117 -15.76 10.56 -20.66
N GLY A 118 -15.40 11.49 -19.77
CA GLY A 118 -14.19 11.45 -18.95
C GLY A 118 -14.52 11.70 -17.46
N LEU A 119 -13.51 12.06 -16.67
CA LEU A 119 -13.68 12.34 -15.24
C LEU A 119 -14.64 13.53 -14.99
N GLY A 120 -14.72 14.50 -15.91
CA GLY A 120 -15.70 15.59 -15.81
C GLY A 120 -17.12 15.08 -15.91
N THR A 121 -17.38 14.10 -16.78
CA THR A 121 -18.69 13.42 -16.87
C THR A 121 -19.00 12.64 -15.60
N SER A 122 -18.03 11.94 -15.02
CA SER A 122 -18.16 11.21 -13.75
C SER A 122 -18.57 12.15 -12.60
N HIS A 123 -17.82 13.24 -12.36
CA HIS A 123 -18.13 14.18 -11.28
C HIS A 123 -19.48 14.88 -11.48
N ASN A 124 -19.82 15.25 -12.72
CA ASN A 124 -21.12 15.85 -13.02
C ASN A 124 -22.28 14.86 -12.87
N ASN A 125 -22.10 13.57 -13.20
CA ASN A 125 -23.06 12.50 -12.93
C ASN A 125 -23.34 12.41 -11.43
N TRP A 126 -22.29 12.29 -10.60
CA TRP A 126 -22.41 12.24 -9.13
C TRP A 126 -23.23 13.41 -8.62
N THR A 127 -22.77 14.65 -8.86
CA THR A 127 -23.42 15.83 -8.29
C THR A 127 -24.86 16.00 -8.79
N ALA A 128 -25.13 15.76 -10.09
CA ALA A 128 -26.48 15.87 -10.63
C ALA A 128 -27.43 14.80 -10.06
N ALA A 129 -26.98 13.54 -10.00
CA ALA A 129 -27.77 12.40 -9.55
C ALA A 129 -28.13 12.51 -8.07
N VAL A 130 -27.14 12.78 -7.23
CA VAL A 130 -27.30 12.91 -5.78
C VAL A 130 -28.23 14.07 -5.43
N THR A 131 -28.10 15.20 -6.13
CA THR A 131 -28.96 16.37 -5.92
C THR A 131 -30.37 16.11 -6.40
N PHE A 132 -30.52 15.54 -7.61
CA PHE A 132 -31.82 15.20 -8.18
C PHE A 132 -32.63 14.27 -7.26
N ASP A 133 -32.01 13.21 -6.75
CA ASP A 133 -32.64 12.29 -5.79
C ASP A 133 -33.07 13.02 -4.51
N ALA A 134 -32.19 13.86 -3.95
CA ALA A 134 -32.44 14.60 -2.71
C ALA A 134 -33.62 15.58 -2.80
N ILE A 135 -33.70 16.35 -3.90
CA ILE A 135 -34.71 17.40 -4.07
C ILE A 135 -35.92 16.94 -4.87
N TYR A 136 -35.98 15.67 -5.29
CA TYR A 136 -37.00 15.13 -6.19
C TYR A 136 -38.43 15.54 -5.81
N ASN A 137 -38.76 15.49 -4.51
CA ASN A 137 -40.09 15.81 -4.00
C ASN A 137 -40.46 17.31 -4.10
N ALA A 138 -39.47 18.21 -4.19
CA ALA A 138 -39.68 19.65 -4.42
C ALA A 138 -39.84 19.99 -5.92
N LEU A 139 -39.49 19.07 -6.82
CA LEU A 139 -39.63 19.26 -8.26
C LEU A 139 -41.04 18.92 -8.74
N THR A 140 -41.53 19.64 -9.74
CA THR A 140 -42.76 19.27 -10.45
C THR A 140 -42.53 18.03 -11.32
N LYS A 141 -43.61 17.39 -11.76
CA LYS A 141 -43.52 16.22 -12.66
C LYS A 141 -42.75 16.54 -13.95
N ASP A 142 -43.00 17.70 -14.54
CA ASP A 142 -42.34 18.11 -15.78
C ASP A 142 -40.85 18.41 -15.56
N GLU A 143 -40.52 19.04 -14.42
CA GLU A 143 -39.12 19.29 -14.02
C GLU A 143 -38.36 17.99 -13.78
N ARG A 144 -38.99 17.01 -13.10
CA ARG A 144 -38.37 15.69 -12.87
C ARG A 144 -38.02 15.03 -14.18
N LYS A 145 -38.99 14.94 -15.10
CA LYS A 145 -38.80 14.35 -16.42
C LYS A 145 -37.76 15.10 -17.24
N ALA A 146 -37.78 16.44 -17.23
CA ALA A 146 -36.82 17.26 -17.96
C ALA A 146 -35.39 17.06 -17.46
N ILE A 147 -35.17 17.15 -16.14
CA ILE A 147 -33.84 16.98 -15.54
C ILE A 147 -33.34 15.55 -15.73
N ALA A 148 -34.19 14.54 -15.50
CA ALA A 148 -33.84 13.13 -15.70
C ALA A 148 -33.35 12.85 -17.13
N ASN A 149 -34.08 13.33 -18.14
CA ASN A 149 -33.67 13.17 -19.53
C ASN A 149 -32.33 13.86 -19.84
N ARG A 150 -32.02 14.98 -19.17
CA ARG A 150 -30.74 15.67 -19.34
C ARG A 150 -29.58 14.94 -18.66
N ILE A 151 -29.80 14.37 -17.47
CA ILE A 151 -28.81 13.49 -16.82
C ILE A 151 -28.50 12.28 -17.71
N VAL A 152 -29.53 11.67 -18.31
CA VAL A 152 -29.34 10.58 -19.29
C VAL A 152 -28.49 11.06 -20.47
N LYS A 153 -28.88 12.15 -21.13
CA LYS A 153 -28.22 12.63 -22.35
C LYS A 153 -26.79 13.12 -22.13
N LEU A 154 -26.50 13.78 -21.01
CA LEU A 154 -25.21 14.43 -20.77
C LEU A 154 -24.21 13.53 -20.02
N GLY A 155 -24.73 12.61 -19.21
CA GLY A 155 -23.94 11.80 -18.28
C GLY A 155 -23.96 10.33 -18.60
N ILE A 156 -25.14 9.72 -18.55
CA ILE A 156 -25.29 8.25 -18.62
C ILE A 156 -25.01 7.75 -20.04
N GLU A 157 -25.68 8.30 -21.05
CA GLU A 157 -25.50 7.86 -22.44
C GLU A 157 -24.06 7.98 -22.91
N PRO A 158 -23.36 9.13 -22.73
CA PRO A 158 -21.95 9.22 -23.11
C PRO A 158 -21.08 8.18 -22.40
N SER A 159 -21.24 7.99 -21.09
CA SER A 159 -20.48 6.98 -20.34
C SER A 159 -20.73 5.56 -20.87
N LEU A 160 -21.99 5.16 -21.04
CA LEU A 160 -22.33 3.81 -21.54
C LEU A 160 -21.84 3.60 -22.97
N ASN A 161 -22.08 4.59 -23.85
CA ASN A 161 -21.73 4.51 -25.27
C ASN A 161 -20.24 4.38 -25.51
N ASP A 162 -19.44 5.10 -24.72
CA ASP A 162 -17.98 5.13 -24.87
C ASP A 162 -17.31 3.95 -24.18
N TRP A 163 -17.79 3.52 -23.01
CA TRP A 163 -17.06 2.63 -22.12
C TRP A 163 -17.54 1.18 -22.12
N LEU A 164 -18.83 0.94 -22.39
CA LEU A 164 -19.48 -0.37 -22.20
C LEU A 164 -20.24 -0.90 -23.43
N SER A 165 -20.53 -0.05 -24.40
CA SER A 165 -21.44 -0.40 -25.48
C SER A 165 -20.80 -1.33 -26.49
N LYS A 166 -21.33 -2.55 -26.60
CA LYS A 166 -20.96 -3.50 -27.67
C LYS A 166 -21.23 -2.96 -29.09
N ASP A 167 -22.22 -2.07 -29.23
CA ASP A 167 -22.66 -1.56 -30.53
C ASP A 167 -21.90 -0.27 -30.93
N LYS A 168 -21.18 0.35 -29.99
CA LYS A 168 -20.43 1.59 -30.20
C LYS A 168 -18.96 1.45 -29.83
N ARG A 169 -18.66 1.36 -28.53
CA ARG A 169 -17.28 1.25 -28.02
C ARG A 169 -17.22 0.65 -26.62
N ILE A 170 -16.17 -0.14 -26.37
CA ILE A 170 -15.85 -0.71 -25.06
C ILE A 170 -14.48 -0.18 -24.61
N GLN A 171 -14.40 1.12 -24.28
CA GLN A 171 -13.14 1.76 -23.84
C GLN A 171 -12.59 1.14 -22.54
N SER A 172 -13.46 0.57 -21.71
CA SER A 172 -13.11 0.02 -20.41
C SER A 172 -12.04 -1.08 -20.49
N LEU A 173 -11.97 -1.87 -21.57
CA LEU A 173 -10.97 -2.94 -21.72
C LEU A 173 -9.59 -2.39 -22.09
N ASP A 174 -9.53 -1.45 -23.05
CA ASP A 174 -8.29 -0.78 -23.45
C ASP A 174 -7.68 0.04 -22.31
N ASN A 175 -8.52 0.42 -21.34
CA ASN A 175 -8.20 1.26 -20.17
C ASN A 175 -8.29 0.48 -18.86
N MET A 176 -8.45 -0.83 -18.94
CA MET A 176 -8.38 -1.67 -17.75
C MET A 176 -6.94 -1.64 -17.24
N GLY A 177 -6.77 -1.61 -15.93
CA GLY A 177 -5.49 -1.32 -15.31
C GLY A 177 -5.36 0.09 -14.76
N HIS A 178 -6.30 1.03 -14.96
CA HIS A 178 -6.26 2.33 -14.26
C HIS A 178 -7.63 2.82 -13.77
N ASN A 179 -7.65 3.71 -12.80
CA ASN A 179 -8.84 4.16 -12.07
C ASN A 179 -10.01 4.78 -12.88
N TRP A 180 -9.81 5.27 -14.11
CA TRP A 180 -10.86 6.04 -14.82
C TRP A 180 -12.09 5.21 -15.15
N TRP A 181 -11.92 3.93 -15.50
CA TRP A 181 -13.06 3.07 -15.85
C TRP A 181 -14.02 2.96 -14.65
N ALA A 182 -13.49 2.86 -13.42
CA ALA A 182 -14.30 2.73 -12.22
C ALA A 182 -15.11 4.02 -11.99
N ALA A 183 -14.45 5.18 -12.05
CA ALA A 183 -15.12 6.47 -11.84
C ALA A 183 -16.21 6.74 -12.88
N ILE A 184 -15.94 6.51 -14.17
CA ILE A 184 -16.85 6.92 -15.25
C ILE A 184 -18.05 5.98 -15.35
N VAL A 185 -17.82 4.69 -15.16
CA VAL A 185 -18.87 3.67 -15.30
C VAL A 185 -19.75 3.60 -14.05
N PHE A 186 -19.18 3.60 -12.85
CA PHE A 186 -19.98 3.46 -11.63
C PHE A 186 -20.79 4.71 -11.32
N GLU A 187 -20.31 5.91 -11.64
CA GLU A 187 -21.09 7.13 -11.49
C GLU A 187 -22.23 7.25 -12.52
N ALA A 188 -22.06 6.67 -13.72
CA ALA A 188 -23.19 6.48 -14.63
C ALA A 188 -24.22 5.48 -14.06
N GLY A 189 -23.78 4.51 -13.27
CA GLY A 189 -24.63 3.61 -12.49
C GLY A 189 -25.43 4.35 -11.41
N VAL A 190 -24.79 5.25 -10.65
CA VAL A 190 -25.46 6.13 -9.67
C VAL A 190 -26.51 7.01 -10.37
N GLY A 191 -26.14 7.66 -11.48
CA GLY A 191 -27.07 8.44 -12.30
C GLY A 191 -28.24 7.61 -12.80
N SER A 192 -27.99 6.38 -13.24
CA SER A 192 -29.02 5.46 -13.72
C SER A 192 -30.02 5.08 -12.63
N LEU A 193 -29.56 4.86 -11.40
CA LEU A 193 -30.42 4.64 -10.24
C LEU A 193 -31.24 5.89 -9.90
N ALA A 194 -30.66 7.09 -9.99
CA ALA A 194 -31.36 8.34 -9.66
C ALA A 194 -32.57 8.61 -10.56
N VAL A 195 -32.48 8.29 -11.84
CA VAL A 195 -33.50 8.68 -12.84
C VAL A 195 -34.51 7.60 -13.18
N MET A 196 -34.39 6.38 -12.62
CA MET A 196 -35.17 5.22 -13.07
C MET A 196 -36.69 5.31 -12.86
N ASN A 197 -37.17 6.22 -12.03
CA ASN A 197 -38.60 6.50 -11.91
C ASN A 197 -39.15 7.26 -13.13
N GLU A 198 -38.34 8.13 -13.75
CA GLU A 198 -38.72 8.93 -14.93
C GLU A 198 -38.27 8.27 -16.25
N VAL A 199 -37.17 7.51 -16.21
CA VAL A 199 -36.59 6.77 -17.33
C VAL A 199 -36.46 5.29 -16.95
N PRO A 200 -37.53 4.48 -17.05
CA PRO A 200 -37.53 3.10 -16.53
C PRO A 200 -36.41 2.19 -17.04
N GLN A 201 -35.91 2.44 -18.26
CA GLN A 201 -34.80 1.69 -18.85
C GLN A 201 -33.50 1.83 -18.05
N SER A 202 -33.29 2.93 -17.33
CA SER A 202 -32.04 3.15 -16.58
C SER A 202 -31.85 2.18 -15.42
N ARG A 203 -32.94 1.58 -14.90
CA ARG A 203 -32.84 0.45 -13.95
C ARG A 203 -32.05 -0.72 -14.53
N GLN A 204 -32.28 -1.03 -15.81
CA GLN A 204 -31.55 -2.11 -16.48
C GLN A 204 -30.07 -1.75 -16.63
N TRP A 205 -29.76 -0.51 -17.04
CA TRP A 205 -28.37 -0.05 -17.15
C TRP A 205 -27.60 -0.17 -15.83
N ALA A 206 -28.19 0.24 -14.70
CA ALA A 206 -27.57 0.06 -13.38
C ALA A 206 -27.39 -1.42 -13.03
N THR A 207 -28.38 -2.27 -13.36
CA THR A 207 -28.30 -3.71 -13.12
C THR A 207 -27.17 -4.35 -13.94
N ASP A 208 -27.04 -3.99 -15.22
CA ASP A 208 -26.00 -4.48 -16.12
C ASP A 208 -24.62 -4.06 -15.64
N ILE A 209 -24.42 -2.78 -15.29
CA ILE A 209 -23.15 -2.28 -14.71
C ILE A 209 -22.76 -3.09 -13.45
N MET A 210 -23.72 -3.33 -12.54
CA MET A 210 -23.46 -4.12 -11.34
C MET A 210 -23.07 -5.57 -11.68
N GLN A 211 -23.74 -6.19 -12.64
CA GLN A 211 -23.43 -7.55 -13.08
C GLN A 211 -22.06 -7.65 -13.77
N ASP A 212 -21.72 -6.68 -14.62
CA ASP A 212 -20.49 -6.64 -15.41
C ASP A 212 -19.25 -6.30 -14.57
N SER A 213 -19.43 -5.59 -13.45
CA SER A 213 -18.35 -5.30 -12.50
C SER A 213 -17.55 -6.53 -12.06
N ARG A 214 -18.17 -7.73 -12.06
CA ARG A 214 -17.48 -9.00 -11.78
C ARG A 214 -16.30 -9.25 -12.70
N GLN A 215 -16.43 -8.86 -13.97
CA GLN A 215 -15.38 -9.04 -14.97
C GLN A 215 -14.21 -8.09 -14.72
N TRP A 216 -14.49 -6.85 -14.30
CA TRP A 216 -13.45 -5.83 -14.07
C TRP A 216 -12.65 -6.05 -12.78
N PHE A 217 -13.33 -6.45 -11.71
CA PHE A 217 -12.64 -6.88 -10.48
C PHE A 217 -11.85 -8.17 -10.66
N ALA A 218 -12.21 -9.01 -11.64
CA ALA A 218 -11.49 -10.23 -12.00
C ALA A 218 -10.45 -10.01 -13.12
N PHE A 219 -10.17 -8.77 -13.52
CA PHE A 219 -9.19 -8.49 -14.57
C PHE A 219 -7.81 -9.02 -14.18
N ALA A 220 -7.33 -10.01 -14.94
CA ALA A 220 -6.09 -10.73 -14.67
C ALA A 220 -4.85 -10.08 -15.29
N GLY A 221 -5.00 -8.95 -15.98
CA GLY A 221 -3.92 -8.32 -16.75
C GLY A 221 -3.94 -8.70 -18.24
N SER A 222 -2.95 -8.18 -18.97
CA SER A 222 -2.75 -8.41 -20.41
C SER A 222 -1.27 -8.62 -20.71
N VAL A 223 -0.92 -9.80 -21.22
CA VAL A 223 0.47 -10.14 -21.58
C VAL A 223 0.94 -9.35 -22.81
N LEU A 224 0.03 -9.07 -23.75
CA LEU A 224 0.32 -8.33 -24.97
C LEU A 224 0.58 -6.86 -24.66
N GLU A 225 -0.23 -6.27 -23.79
CA GLU A 225 -0.16 -4.84 -23.46
C GLU A 225 0.75 -4.54 -22.27
N ASN A 226 1.36 -5.57 -21.65
CA ASN A 226 2.06 -5.45 -20.38
C ASN A 226 1.16 -4.70 -19.37
N LYS A 227 0.03 -5.31 -18.98
CA LYS A 227 -0.81 -4.77 -17.91
C LYS A 227 -0.90 -5.77 -16.77
N PRO A 228 -0.74 -5.33 -15.51
CA PRO A 228 -0.94 -6.20 -14.36
C PRO A 228 -2.44 -6.37 -14.10
N ALA A 229 -2.78 -7.29 -13.20
CA ALA A 229 -4.10 -7.28 -12.59
C ALA A 229 -4.32 -5.96 -11.81
N ASN A 230 -5.56 -5.50 -11.72
CA ASN A 230 -5.90 -4.30 -10.95
C ASN A 230 -5.55 -4.48 -9.46
N PHE A 231 -5.85 -5.67 -8.94
CA PHE A 231 -5.69 -6.00 -7.54
C PHE A 231 -4.71 -7.15 -7.32
N ASP A 232 -3.94 -7.04 -6.26
CA ASP A 232 -3.29 -8.18 -5.64
C ASP A 232 -4.36 -9.07 -4.96
N PRO A 233 -4.25 -10.42 -5.01
CA PRO A 233 -5.19 -11.32 -4.32
C PRO A 233 -5.30 -11.10 -2.79
N ALA A 234 -4.31 -10.44 -2.19
CA ALA A 234 -4.31 -10.00 -0.79
C ALA A 234 -4.95 -8.62 -0.57
N GLY A 235 -5.52 -7.98 -1.61
CA GLY A 235 -6.29 -6.74 -1.55
C GLY A 235 -5.55 -5.47 -1.95
N GLY A 236 -4.25 -5.56 -2.24
CA GLY A 236 -3.48 -4.40 -2.70
C GLY A 236 -3.94 -3.92 -4.07
N PHE A 237 -3.77 -2.62 -4.37
CA PHE A 237 -4.07 -2.05 -5.68
C PHE A 237 -2.83 -1.35 -6.22
N TYR A 238 -2.38 -1.77 -7.40
CA TYR A 238 -0.98 -1.55 -7.81
C TYR A 238 -0.65 -0.08 -8.11
N GLU A 239 -1.64 0.74 -8.51
CA GLU A 239 -1.41 2.12 -8.94
C GLU A 239 -0.83 2.99 -7.83
N SER A 240 -1.52 3.05 -6.69
CA SER A 240 -1.05 3.65 -5.44
C SER A 240 -2.15 3.57 -4.37
N VAL A 241 -1.82 3.93 -3.13
CA VAL A 241 -2.82 4.13 -2.07
C VAL A 241 -3.85 5.20 -2.44
N SER A 242 -3.42 6.29 -3.09
CA SER A 242 -4.33 7.38 -3.49
C SER A 242 -5.33 6.92 -4.55
N TYR A 243 -4.86 6.20 -5.57
CA TYR A 243 -5.70 5.74 -6.68
C TYR A 243 -6.61 4.58 -6.30
N ALA A 244 -6.18 3.74 -5.36
CA ALA A 244 -7.06 2.77 -4.73
C ALA A 244 -8.18 3.46 -3.93
N ASN A 245 -7.83 4.47 -3.13
CA ASN A 245 -8.81 5.24 -2.35
C ASN A 245 -9.84 5.87 -3.28
N TYR A 246 -9.43 6.40 -4.43
CA TYR A 246 -10.34 6.93 -5.43
C TYR A 246 -11.17 5.83 -6.13
N GLY A 247 -10.55 4.96 -6.92
CA GLY A 247 -11.27 4.03 -7.80
C GLY A 247 -12.16 3.02 -7.07
N VAL A 248 -11.72 2.49 -5.92
CA VAL A 248 -12.54 1.56 -5.12
C VAL A 248 -13.75 2.27 -4.52
N SER A 249 -13.61 3.56 -4.21
CA SER A 249 -14.70 4.34 -3.64
C SER A 249 -15.84 4.61 -4.60
N GLU A 250 -15.54 4.93 -5.86
CA GLU A 250 -16.57 5.16 -6.89
C GLU A 250 -17.46 3.91 -7.05
N TYR A 251 -16.85 2.72 -7.03
CA TYR A 251 -17.61 1.46 -6.96
C TYR A 251 -18.47 1.37 -5.69
N LEU A 252 -17.88 1.63 -4.52
CA LEU A 252 -18.57 1.47 -3.24
C LEU A 252 -19.72 2.47 -3.06
N LEU A 253 -19.61 3.68 -3.62
CA LEU A 253 -20.69 4.66 -3.69
C LEU A 253 -21.84 4.14 -4.55
N PHE A 254 -21.54 3.62 -5.73
CA PHE A 254 -22.53 2.95 -6.58
C PHE A 254 -23.17 1.73 -5.89
N ARG A 255 -22.37 0.90 -5.21
CA ARG A 255 -22.85 -0.26 -4.46
C ARG A 255 -23.78 0.12 -3.32
N LEU A 256 -23.48 1.20 -2.61
CA LEU A 256 -24.33 1.74 -1.55
C LEU A 256 -25.63 2.30 -2.10
N ALA A 257 -25.58 3.08 -3.18
CA ALA A 257 -26.77 3.56 -3.90
C ALA A 257 -27.65 2.40 -4.37
N HIS A 258 -27.05 1.37 -4.98
CA HIS A 258 -27.75 0.16 -5.41
C HIS A 258 -28.40 -0.55 -4.23
N THR A 259 -27.69 -0.68 -3.11
CA THR A 259 -28.21 -1.34 -1.90
C THR A 259 -29.44 -0.62 -1.35
N ASN A 260 -29.41 0.71 -1.31
CA ASN A 260 -30.52 1.51 -0.81
C ASN A 260 -31.71 1.53 -1.78
N ALA A 261 -31.46 1.54 -3.09
CA ALA A 261 -32.50 1.57 -4.12
C ALA A 261 -33.13 0.20 -4.40
N LEU A 262 -32.29 -0.83 -4.59
CA LEU A 262 -32.68 -2.13 -5.14
C LEU A 262 -32.53 -3.29 -4.16
N GLY A 263 -31.94 -3.03 -2.99
CA GLY A 263 -31.66 -4.04 -1.97
C GLY A 263 -30.23 -4.55 -2.00
N ALA A 264 -29.83 -5.17 -0.89
CA ALA A 264 -28.52 -5.76 -0.73
C ALA A 264 -28.30 -6.92 -1.69
N ILE A 265 -27.04 -7.10 -2.07
CA ILE A 265 -26.56 -8.14 -2.98
C ILE A 265 -25.21 -8.63 -2.42
N ASN A 266 -24.76 -9.81 -2.85
CA ASN A 266 -23.43 -10.35 -2.56
C ASN A 266 -22.63 -10.40 -3.85
N MET A 267 -21.35 -9.98 -3.83
CA MET A 267 -20.46 -10.09 -4.98
C MET A 267 -19.32 -11.08 -4.71
N PRO A 268 -18.80 -11.74 -5.75
CA PRO A 268 -17.67 -12.66 -5.60
C PRO A 268 -16.38 -11.98 -5.09
N TYR A 269 -16.30 -10.65 -5.18
CA TYR A 269 -15.15 -9.85 -4.77
C TYR A 269 -15.35 -9.10 -3.44
N ASP A 270 -16.43 -9.35 -2.68
CA ASP A 270 -16.64 -8.69 -1.37
C ASP A 270 -15.46 -8.93 -0.40
N ALA A 271 -14.91 -10.15 -0.39
CA ALA A 271 -13.73 -10.49 0.39
C ALA A 271 -12.47 -9.74 -0.09
N LEU A 272 -12.35 -9.47 -1.39
CA LEU A 272 -11.25 -8.67 -1.95
C LEU A 272 -11.34 -7.21 -1.48
N LEU A 273 -12.54 -6.64 -1.43
CA LEU A 273 -12.76 -5.27 -0.95
C LEU A 273 -12.43 -5.14 0.55
N GLN A 274 -12.79 -6.13 1.37
CA GLN A 274 -12.38 -6.17 2.77
C GLN A 274 -10.86 -6.24 2.92
N LYS A 275 -10.20 -7.11 2.15
CA LYS A 275 -8.74 -7.19 2.09
C LYS A 275 -8.09 -5.88 1.62
N THR A 276 -8.78 -5.11 0.78
CA THR A 276 -8.31 -3.78 0.33
C THR A 276 -8.25 -2.79 1.49
N VAL A 277 -9.23 -2.84 2.40
CA VAL A 277 -9.17 -2.03 3.63
C VAL A 277 -8.09 -2.54 4.59
N ASP A 278 -7.91 -3.86 4.71
CA ASP A 278 -6.78 -4.43 5.47
C ASP A 278 -5.43 -3.94 4.89
N TRP A 279 -5.34 -3.78 3.57
CA TRP A 279 -4.16 -3.22 2.91
C TRP A 279 -3.93 -1.74 3.24
N PHE A 280 -4.96 -0.88 3.20
CA PHE A 280 -4.84 0.51 3.65
C PHE A 280 -4.28 0.61 5.09
N MET A 281 -4.74 -0.29 5.97
CA MET A 281 -4.20 -0.40 7.32
C MET A 281 -2.73 -0.82 7.31
N ASN A 282 -2.36 -1.82 6.52
CA ASN A 282 -0.97 -2.28 6.42
C ASN A 282 -0.01 -1.25 5.81
N THR A 283 -0.48 -0.33 4.95
CA THR A 283 0.30 0.81 4.43
C THR A 283 0.35 1.99 5.39
N SER A 284 -0.45 1.97 6.46
CA SER A 284 -0.56 3.10 7.37
C SER A 284 0.51 3.12 8.47
N TYR A 285 0.82 4.32 8.94
CA TYR A 285 1.71 4.62 10.04
C TYR A 285 0.97 5.44 11.11
N PRO A 286 0.37 4.78 12.11
CA PRO A 286 -0.30 5.45 13.23
C PRO A 286 0.69 6.30 14.04
N ARG A 287 0.26 7.49 14.46
CA ARG A 287 1.07 8.42 15.25
C ARG A 287 0.31 8.91 16.48
N ALA A 288 1.03 9.15 17.57
CA ALA A 288 0.40 9.43 18.86
C ALA A 288 -0.24 10.83 18.93
N GLU A 289 0.48 11.84 18.42
CA GLU A 289 0.12 13.26 18.56
C GLU A 289 -0.05 13.97 17.21
N LYS A 290 0.17 13.25 16.12
CA LYS A 290 0.13 13.76 14.75
C LYS A 290 -0.83 12.90 13.92
N PRO A 291 -1.34 13.40 12.78
CA PRO A 291 -2.20 12.62 11.89
C PRO A 291 -1.51 11.34 11.41
N LEU A 292 -2.26 10.28 11.16
CA LEU A 292 -1.73 9.07 10.53
C LEU A 292 -1.01 9.41 9.21
N LEU A 293 0.14 8.77 8.96
CA LEU A 293 0.80 8.79 7.67
C LEU A 293 0.56 7.48 6.91
N SER A 294 0.91 7.45 5.63
CA SER A 294 0.81 6.28 4.78
C SER A 294 2.01 6.18 3.84
N LEU A 295 2.32 4.97 3.39
CA LEU A 295 3.29 4.76 2.31
C LEU A 295 2.83 5.53 1.06
N ASN A 296 3.74 6.28 0.46
CA ASN A 296 3.47 7.20 -0.64
C ASN A 296 4.05 6.77 -1.99
N PHE A 297 4.35 5.48 -2.19
CA PHE A 297 4.86 5.00 -3.48
C PHE A 297 3.89 5.25 -4.64
N GLY A 298 4.45 5.49 -5.82
CA GLY A 298 3.71 5.89 -7.02
C GLY A 298 3.12 7.29 -6.88
N ASP A 299 2.10 7.59 -7.69
CA ASP A 299 1.34 8.83 -7.59
C ASP A 299 0.45 8.79 -6.34
N SER A 300 1.04 9.16 -5.21
CA SER A 300 0.40 9.16 -3.90
C SER A 300 0.95 10.25 -3.00
N ASN A 301 0.37 10.39 -1.81
CA ASN A 301 0.87 11.29 -0.78
C ASN A 301 0.84 10.61 0.58
N ASN A 302 1.58 11.19 1.52
CA ASN A 302 1.73 10.66 2.87
C ASN A 302 0.45 10.67 3.72
N PHE A 303 -0.66 11.26 3.27
CA PHE A 303 -1.94 11.31 3.98
C PHE A 303 -3.05 10.50 3.32
N ALA A 304 -2.78 9.84 2.18
CA ALA A 304 -3.73 8.95 1.54
C ALA A 304 -4.00 7.74 2.43
N ASN A 305 -5.27 7.52 2.81
CA ASN A 305 -5.58 6.68 3.97
C ASN A 305 -6.76 5.70 3.78
N GLY A 306 -7.52 5.74 2.69
CA GLY A 306 -8.62 4.77 2.51
C GLY A 306 -9.79 4.94 3.48
N GLU A 307 -9.99 6.13 4.06
CA GLU A 307 -11.11 6.42 4.98
C GLU A 307 -12.46 6.18 4.30
N ARG A 308 -12.61 6.64 3.05
CA ARG A 308 -13.86 6.51 2.28
C ARG A 308 -14.24 5.03 2.05
N PRO A 309 -13.37 4.15 1.52
CA PRO A 309 -13.66 2.72 1.42
C PRO A 309 -14.03 2.06 2.75
N ALA A 310 -13.30 2.37 3.83
CA ALA A 310 -13.57 1.80 5.15
C ALA A 310 -14.99 2.18 5.66
N LYS A 311 -15.38 3.46 5.55
CA LYS A 311 -16.71 3.92 5.95
C LYS A 311 -17.82 3.32 5.07
N LEU A 312 -17.60 3.21 3.77
CA LEU A 312 -18.59 2.65 2.85
C LEU A 312 -18.78 1.15 3.07
N LEU A 313 -17.73 0.37 3.33
CA LEU A 313 -17.87 -1.04 3.71
C LEU A 313 -18.63 -1.21 5.04
N ILE A 314 -18.36 -0.35 6.03
CA ILE A 314 -19.16 -0.33 7.27
C ILE A 314 -20.64 -0.03 6.97
N ALA A 315 -20.92 0.94 6.10
CA ALA A 315 -22.28 1.31 5.73
C ALA A 315 -23.03 0.20 4.99
N LEU A 316 -22.31 -0.64 4.24
CA LEU A 316 -22.81 -1.82 3.52
C LEU A 316 -22.95 -3.07 4.41
N GLY A 317 -22.55 -3.01 5.68
CA GLY A 317 -22.55 -4.18 6.58
C GLY A 317 -21.38 -5.15 6.36
N LEU A 318 -20.35 -4.73 5.62
CA LEU A 318 -19.13 -5.49 5.33
C LEU A 318 -17.93 -5.07 6.18
N GLY A 319 -18.13 -4.17 7.15
CA GLY A 319 -17.06 -3.66 8.03
C GLY A 319 -16.56 -4.68 9.07
N LYS A 320 -15.30 -4.53 9.51
CA LYS A 320 -14.67 -5.27 10.61
C LYS A 320 -14.41 -4.36 11.82
N ASP A 321 -14.22 -4.92 13.02
CA ASP A 321 -13.87 -4.16 14.23
C ASP A 321 -12.58 -3.35 14.05
N ASP A 322 -11.59 -3.92 13.37
CA ASP A 322 -10.32 -3.28 13.03
C ASP A 322 -10.50 -1.99 12.21
N TYR A 323 -11.58 -1.86 11.43
CA TYR A 323 -11.83 -0.64 10.63
C TYR A 323 -12.21 0.54 11.53
N TYR A 324 -12.91 0.27 12.63
CA TYR A 324 -13.22 1.32 13.61
C TYR A 324 -11.96 1.77 14.35
N TRP A 325 -11.07 0.84 14.70
CA TRP A 325 -9.75 1.17 15.23
C TRP A 325 -8.97 2.06 14.26
N TYR A 326 -8.98 1.69 12.98
CA TYR A 326 -8.26 2.41 11.94
C TYR A 326 -8.77 3.85 11.76
N LEU A 327 -10.10 4.02 11.66
CA LEU A 327 -10.74 5.33 11.52
C LEU A 327 -10.46 6.26 12.72
N GLN A 328 -10.30 5.72 13.93
CA GLN A 328 -9.91 6.53 15.09
C GLN A 328 -8.49 7.10 14.95
N HIS A 329 -7.55 6.36 14.33
CA HIS A 329 -6.17 6.78 14.13
C HIS A 329 -6.02 7.79 12.99
N ILE A 330 -6.88 7.73 11.97
CA ILE A 330 -6.98 8.77 10.93
C ILE A 330 -7.46 10.09 11.56
N ALA A 331 -8.37 10.02 12.54
CA ALA A 331 -9.03 11.17 13.14
C ALA A 331 -8.28 11.85 14.31
N VAL A 332 -7.07 11.40 14.70
CA VAL A 332 -6.34 11.97 15.86
C VAL A 332 -5.85 13.39 15.56
N ARG A 333 -6.25 14.31 16.43
CA ARG A 333 -6.24 15.79 16.32
C ARG A 333 -5.00 16.42 16.97
N PRO A 334 -4.63 17.67 16.61
CA PRO A 334 -5.31 18.83 17.22
C PRO A 334 -6.01 19.75 16.20
N VAL A 335 -7.29 20.02 16.47
CA VAL A 335 -7.96 21.25 16.01
C VAL A 335 -7.48 22.38 16.91
N ARG A 336 -6.38 23.06 16.56
CA ARG A 336 -6.08 24.45 16.97
C ARG A 336 -5.02 25.09 16.05
N ARG A 337 -5.46 25.65 14.92
CA ARG A 337 -5.22 27.02 14.45
C ARG A 337 -5.61 27.11 12.97
N SER A 338 -6.43 28.12 12.68
CA SER A 338 -6.94 28.57 11.36
C SER A 338 -7.60 27.51 10.46
N GLY A 339 -8.93 27.41 10.54
CA GLY A 339 -9.86 27.51 9.41
C GLY A 339 -9.83 26.53 8.22
N SER A 340 -8.79 25.72 8.06
CA SER A 340 -8.65 24.71 6.99
C SER A 340 -8.36 23.36 7.63
N ASP A 341 -9.17 22.34 7.34
CA ASP A 341 -8.90 20.95 7.71
C ASP A 341 -7.63 20.49 6.93
N GLN A 342 -6.43 20.88 7.38
CA GLN A 342 -5.14 20.63 6.69
C GLN A 342 -4.78 19.14 6.55
N ASN A 343 -5.56 18.26 7.19
CA ASN A 343 -5.43 16.80 7.10
C ASN A 343 -6.53 16.15 6.24
N SER A 344 -7.35 16.94 5.53
CA SER A 344 -8.37 16.38 4.65
C SER A 344 -7.75 15.99 3.31
N PHE A 345 -7.65 14.69 3.06
CA PHE A 345 -7.39 14.21 1.71
C PHE A 345 -8.67 14.38 0.89
N ARG A 346 -8.55 14.82 -0.37
CA ARG A 346 -9.70 15.13 -1.24
C ARG A 346 -10.70 13.97 -1.31
N GLU A 347 -10.19 12.74 -1.32
CA GLU A 347 -11.02 11.54 -1.44
C GLU A 347 -11.60 11.01 -0.12
N ASP A 348 -11.40 11.71 1.00
CA ASP A 348 -11.92 11.27 2.29
C ASP A 348 -13.41 11.61 2.45
N LEU A 349 -14.11 10.78 3.24
CA LEU A 349 -15.48 11.07 3.68
C LEU A 349 -15.43 11.81 5.01
N ASN A 350 -14.75 12.96 5.01
CA ASN A 350 -14.61 13.80 6.19
C ASN A 350 -15.98 14.31 6.66
N VAL A 351 -16.19 14.39 7.98
CA VAL A 351 -17.42 14.91 8.62
C VAL A 351 -17.78 16.36 8.24
N SER A 352 -16.87 17.10 7.61
CA SER A 352 -17.12 18.42 7.01
C SER A 352 -17.85 18.35 5.66
N THR A 353 -17.93 17.16 5.03
CA THR A 353 -18.67 16.88 3.79
C THR A 353 -20.06 16.30 4.08
N PRO A 354 -21.05 16.45 3.20
CA PRO A 354 -22.39 15.88 3.41
C PRO A 354 -22.39 14.36 3.62
N MET A 355 -21.71 13.63 2.74
CA MET A 355 -21.62 12.17 2.82
C MET A 355 -20.83 11.72 4.05
N GLY A 356 -19.71 12.37 4.36
CA GLY A 356 -18.92 12.05 5.53
C GLY A 356 -19.64 12.29 6.85
N LEU A 357 -20.45 13.35 6.93
CA LEU A 357 -21.31 13.61 8.09
C LEU A 357 -22.42 12.54 8.23
N LEU A 358 -23.10 12.22 7.12
CA LEU A 358 -24.24 11.31 7.11
C LEU A 358 -23.83 9.84 7.36
N TYR A 359 -22.66 9.45 6.86
CA TYR A 359 -22.13 8.08 6.95
C TYR A 359 -20.99 7.94 7.96
N GLN A 360 -20.76 8.93 8.82
CA GLN A 360 -19.83 8.77 9.93
C GLN A 360 -20.25 7.56 10.78
N PRO A 361 -19.39 6.54 10.99
CA PRO A 361 -19.74 5.42 11.85
C PRO A 361 -20.02 5.88 13.29
N GLU A 362 -20.82 5.12 14.02
CA GLU A 362 -20.98 5.34 15.46
C GLU A 362 -19.70 4.97 16.20
N ASN A 363 -19.42 5.72 17.27
CA ASN A 363 -18.32 5.39 18.16
C ASN A 363 -18.65 4.08 18.86
N LYS A 364 -17.70 3.15 18.84
CA LYS A 364 -17.77 1.91 19.58
C LYS A 364 -16.41 1.60 20.21
N PRO A 365 -16.36 0.76 21.26
CA PRO A 365 -15.10 0.23 21.76
C PRO A 365 -14.34 -0.48 20.63
N VAL A 366 -13.04 -0.19 20.52
CA VAL A 366 -12.15 -0.78 19.51
C VAL A 366 -11.02 -1.53 20.22
N PRO A 367 -10.40 -2.53 19.58
CA PRO A 367 -9.25 -3.21 20.15
C PRO A 367 -8.07 -2.23 20.33
N ALA A 368 -7.11 -2.54 21.21
CA ALA A 368 -5.92 -1.70 21.39
C ALA A 368 -4.99 -1.67 20.17
N ALA A 369 -5.01 -2.75 19.39
CA ALA A 369 -4.29 -2.93 18.13
C ALA A 369 -5.17 -3.80 17.20
N PRO A 370 -5.05 -3.64 15.87
CA PRO A 370 -5.82 -4.45 14.93
C PRO A 370 -5.35 -5.92 14.95
N ALA A 371 -6.20 -6.84 14.53
CA ALA A 371 -5.89 -8.26 14.39
C ALA A 371 -5.04 -8.59 13.14
N LEU A 372 -4.35 -7.59 12.58
CA LEU A 372 -3.46 -7.73 11.44
C LEU A 372 -2.02 -8.07 11.89
N PRO A 373 -1.28 -8.88 11.12
CA PRO A 373 0.11 -9.17 11.42
C PRO A 373 0.99 -7.90 11.34
N THR A 374 2.15 -7.94 12.00
CA THR A 374 3.13 -6.84 11.95
C THR A 374 3.98 -6.84 10.68
N SER A 375 3.72 -7.73 9.74
CA SER A 375 4.31 -7.69 8.41
C SER A 375 3.31 -8.21 7.40
N ALA A 376 3.33 -7.66 6.18
CA ALA A 376 2.44 -8.06 5.10
C ALA A 376 3.18 -8.02 3.76
N LEU A 377 2.83 -8.94 2.86
CA LEU A 377 3.40 -9.07 1.52
C LEU A 377 2.26 -9.13 0.51
N TYR A 378 2.39 -8.34 -0.55
CA TYR A 378 1.48 -8.25 -1.69
C TYR A 378 2.28 -8.61 -2.94
N PRO A 379 2.47 -9.92 -3.19
CA PRO A 379 3.51 -10.42 -4.08
C PRO A 379 3.25 -10.14 -5.56
N SER A 380 1.99 -10.05 -5.99
CA SER A 380 1.66 -9.84 -7.40
C SER A 380 1.88 -8.39 -7.84
N MET A 381 1.69 -7.42 -6.94
CA MET A 381 2.00 -6.02 -7.22
C MET A 381 3.40 -5.60 -6.74
N GLY A 382 4.06 -6.43 -5.92
CA GLY A 382 5.43 -6.21 -5.46
C GLY A 382 5.54 -5.18 -4.34
N TRP A 383 4.65 -5.22 -3.34
CA TRP A 383 4.72 -4.36 -2.14
C TRP A 383 4.86 -5.18 -0.86
N GLY A 384 5.64 -4.68 0.07
CA GLY A 384 5.93 -5.37 1.32
C GLY A 384 6.16 -4.41 2.48
N MET A 385 5.70 -4.80 3.65
CA MET A 385 5.76 -3.99 4.86
C MET A 385 6.24 -4.84 6.02
N MET A 386 7.17 -4.31 6.81
CA MET A 386 7.56 -4.85 8.10
C MET A 386 7.44 -3.72 9.12
N ARG A 387 6.74 -3.95 10.23
CA ARG A 387 6.67 -3.00 11.35
C ARG A 387 7.08 -3.65 12.66
N SER A 388 7.59 -2.86 13.60
CA SER A 388 7.90 -3.37 14.92
C SER A 388 6.62 -3.70 15.67
N SER A 389 5.61 -2.82 15.68
CA SER A 389 4.29 -3.05 16.28
C SER A 389 3.20 -2.18 15.63
N TRP A 390 1.94 -2.35 16.06
CA TRP A 390 0.83 -1.45 15.73
C TRP A 390 0.67 -0.26 16.68
N LYS A 391 1.50 -0.16 17.73
CA LYS A 391 1.47 1.02 18.61
C LYS A 391 1.83 2.27 17.79
N PRO A 392 1.25 3.43 18.12
CA PRO A 392 1.65 4.68 17.50
C PRO A 392 3.15 4.93 17.60
N ASP A 393 3.72 5.60 16.59
CA ASP A 393 5.15 5.97 16.51
C ASP A 393 6.13 4.78 16.47
N ALA A 394 5.65 3.57 16.20
CA ALA A 394 6.48 2.37 15.99
C ALA A 394 7.44 2.54 14.80
N THR A 395 8.20 1.49 14.45
CA THR A 395 9.01 1.49 13.23
C THR A 395 8.22 0.81 12.11
N LEU A 396 8.18 1.39 10.91
CA LEU A 396 7.63 0.79 9.70
C LEU A 396 8.63 0.93 8.56
N LEU A 397 9.01 -0.20 7.97
CA LEU A 397 9.76 -0.29 6.72
C LEU A 397 8.79 -0.70 5.61
N GLY A 398 8.63 0.16 4.61
CA GLY A 398 7.90 -0.14 3.38
C GLY A 398 8.87 -0.42 2.24
N VAL A 399 8.58 -1.42 1.41
CA VAL A 399 9.40 -1.85 0.27
C VAL A 399 8.51 -1.98 -0.96
N LYS A 400 8.95 -1.43 -2.09
CA LYS A 400 8.33 -1.63 -3.39
C LYS A 400 9.35 -2.21 -4.37
N CYS A 401 8.98 -3.31 -5.01
CA CYS A 401 9.74 -3.95 -6.07
C CYS A 401 8.75 -4.65 -6.99
N GLY A 402 8.17 -3.87 -7.90
CA GLY A 402 6.95 -4.28 -8.59
C GLY A 402 6.84 -3.67 -9.97
N TYR A 403 5.60 -3.33 -10.33
CA TYR A 403 5.25 -2.79 -11.64
C TYR A 403 5.65 -1.32 -11.82
N THR A 404 5.91 -0.93 -13.07
CA THR A 404 6.11 0.46 -13.50
C THR A 404 5.27 0.67 -14.75
N TRP A 405 4.24 1.49 -14.62
CA TRP A 405 3.33 1.93 -15.67
C TRP A 405 2.28 2.85 -15.04
N ASN A 406 1.83 3.85 -15.79
CA ASN A 406 0.78 4.78 -15.35
C ASN A 406 1.11 5.42 -13.99
N HIS A 407 0.36 5.17 -12.92
CA HIS A 407 0.60 5.80 -11.62
C HIS A 407 1.69 5.12 -10.78
N ALA A 408 2.27 3.99 -11.24
CA ALA A 408 3.39 3.32 -10.57
C ALA A 408 4.74 3.75 -11.17
N HIS A 409 5.67 4.19 -10.32
CA HIS A 409 6.96 4.78 -10.74
C HIS A 409 8.04 3.74 -11.04
N ALA A 410 9.18 4.23 -11.54
CA ALA A 410 10.39 3.46 -11.81
C ALA A 410 11.24 3.25 -10.53
N ASP A 411 10.63 2.65 -9.51
CA ASP A 411 11.10 2.56 -8.13
C ASP A 411 11.38 1.10 -7.66
N ALA A 412 11.65 0.17 -8.57
CA ALA A 412 11.87 -1.23 -8.24
C ALA A 412 13.08 -1.42 -7.30
N GLY A 413 12.83 -2.02 -6.13
CA GLY A 413 13.80 -2.20 -5.07
C GLY A 413 13.87 -1.03 -4.08
N SER A 414 13.06 0.02 -4.27
CA SER A 414 12.96 1.16 -3.37
C SER A 414 12.38 0.77 -2.02
N PHE A 415 12.73 1.55 -1.00
CA PHE A 415 12.24 1.39 0.36
C PHE A 415 12.11 2.74 1.06
N VAL A 416 11.28 2.76 2.09
CA VAL A 416 10.99 3.93 2.92
C VAL A 416 10.95 3.54 4.39
N LEU A 417 11.30 4.45 5.30
CA LEU A 417 11.35 4.17 6.73
C LEU A 417 10.67 5.26 7.56
N TYR A 418 9.74 4.82 8.40
CA TYR A 418 9.08 5.61 9.42
C TYR A 418 9.54 5.12 10.80
N HIS A 419 9.86 6.06 11.70
CA HIS A 419 10.34 5.75 13.04
C HIS A 419 10.06 6.89 14.01
N LYS A 420 9.60 6.58 15.22
CA LYS A 420 9.37 7.54 16.32
C LYS A 420 8.47 8.73 15.94
N GLY A 421 7.49 8.49 15.06
CA GLY A 421 6.51 9.48 14.61
C GLY A 421 6.90 10.22 13.34
N GLU A 422 8.08 9.96 12.77
CA GLU A 422 8.60 10.67 11.60
C GLU A 422 8.87 9.76 10.41
N TYR A 423 8.73 10.33 9.22
CA TYR A 423 9.13 9.76 7.94
C TYR A 423 10.58 10.18 7.67
N LEU A 424 11.56 9.27 7.78
CA LEU A 424 12.99 9.58 7.82
C LEU A 424 13.72 9.26 6.50
N LEU A 425 13.51 8.05 5.97
CA LEU A 425 13.99 7.66 4.64
C LEU A 425 12.80 7.76 3.69
N ILE A 426 12.89 8.69 2.75
CA ILE A 426 11.75 9.16 1.98
C ILE A 426 11.79 8.69 0.53
N ASP A 427 10.63 8.68 -0.09
CA ASP A 427 10.45 8.60 -1.53
C ASP A 427 10.32 10.02 -2.09
N GLY A 428 10.72 10.22 -3.35
CA GLY A 428 10.60 11.50 -4.05
C GLY A 428 9.17 12.00 -4.17
N GLY A 429 8.17 11.10 -4.13
CA GLY A 429 6.75 11.46 -4.21
C GLY A 429 6.32 11.81 -5.64
N ASP A 430 5.38 12.75 -5.79
CA ASP A 430 4.85 13.12 -7.11
C ASP A 430 4.65 14.65 -7.27
N VAL A 431 4.12 15.03 -8.44
CA VAL A 431 3.60 16.37 -8.71
C VAL A 431 2.41 16.28 -9.67
N GLY A 432 1.67 17.38 -9.86
CA GLY A 432 0.57 17.44 -10.84
C GLY A 432 1.04 17.13 -12.27
N TYR A 433 0.19 16.42 -13.03
CA TYR A 433 0.49 15.90 -14.38
C TYR A 433 0.86 16.96 -15.41
N GLU A 434 0.42 18.20 -15.20
CA GLU A 434 0.74 19.35 -16.04
C GLU A 434 2.20 19.80 -15.94
N ASN A 435 2.94 19.35 -14.91
CA ASN A 435 4.31 19.75 -14.66
C ASN A 435 5.29 18.83 -15.39
N SER A 436 6.27 19.41 -16.07
CA SER A 436 7.29 18.65 -16.81
C SER A 436 8.14 17.74 -15.91
N GLU A 437 8.28 18.13 -14.64
CA GLU A 437 8.98 17.46 -13.56
C GLU A 437 8.36 16.10 -13.22
N TYR A 438 7.05 15.93 -13.44
CA TYR A 438 6.37 14.64 -13.30
C TYR A 438 7.10 13.57 -14.12
N SER A 439 7.21 13.82 -15.43
CA SER A 439 7.83 12.89 -16.38
C SER A 439 9.36 12.91 -16.37
N SER A 440 9.99 14.00 -15.93
CA SER A 440 11.45 14.12 -15.99
C SER A 440 12.15 13.74 -14.69
N TYR A 441 11.49 13.80 -13.53
CA TYR A 441 12.07 13.50 -12.23
C TYR A 441 11.25 12.49 -11.42
N PHE A 442 10.01 12.81 -11.05
CA PHE A 442 9.28 12.06 -10.01
C PHE A 442 9.06 10.59 -10.37
N VAL A 443 8.68 10.30 -11.61
CA VAL A 443 8.47 8.90 -12.05
C VAL A 443 9.77 8.15 -12.43
N ARG A 444 10.94 8.71 -12.13
CA ARG A 444 12.26 8.18 -12.54
C ARG A 444 13.01 7.60 -11.35
N SER A 445 13.80 6.55 -11.59
CA SER A 445 14.65 5.89 -10.59
C SER A 445 15.48 6.83 -9.72
N ARG A 446 15.95 7.96 -10.27
CA ARG A 446 16.71 8.97 -9.51
C ARG A 446 15.96 9.61 -8.33
N ALA A 447 14.62 9.58 -8.35
CA ALA A 447 13.78 10.10 -7.28
C ALA A 447 13.56 9.10 -6.11
N HIS A 448 14.14 7.89 -6.19
CA HIS A 448 13.84 6.80 -5.26
C HIS A 448 15.11 6.19 -4.63
N ASN A 449 14.94 5.41 -3.55
CA ASN A 449 16.02 4.74 -2.83
C ASN A 449 16.47 3.45 -3.53
N VAL A 450 17.06 3.57 -4.72
CA VAL A 450 17.46 2.43 -5.56
C VAL A 450 18.97 2.39 -5.81
N VAL A 451 19.44 1.31 -6.43
CA VAL A 451 20.79 1.24 -6.99
C VAL A 451 20.73 1.58 -8.47
N THR A 452 21.67 2.38 -8.94
CA THR A 452 21.89 2.65 -10.36
C THR A 452 23.25 2.11 -10.82
N PHE A 453 23.39 1.86 -12.11
CA PHE A 453 24.63 1.50 -12.77
C PHE A 453 24.95 2.54 -13.83
N ASN A 454 26.11 3.18 -13.71
CA ASN A 454 26.52 4.33 -14.53
C ASN A 454 25.45 5.46 -14.60
N GLY A 455 24.70 5.65 -13.51
CA GLY A 455 23.66 6.67 -13.38
C GLY A 455 22.25 6.22 -13.80
N ASP A 456 22.09 5.03 -14.38
CA ASP A 456 20.80 4.52 -14.86
C ASP A 456 20.33 3.27 -14.10
N ALA A 457 19.01 3.08 -13.98
CA ALA A 457 18.41 1.87 -13.45
C ALA A 457 17.30 1.34 -14.38
N GLN A 458 16.03 1.67 -14.12
CA GLN A 458 14.92 1.31 -14.99
C GLN A 458 14.85 2.22 -16.22
N ASP A 459 14.27 1.71 -17.31
CA ASP A 459 14.11 2.50 -18.53
C ASP A 459 12.99 3.54 -18.37
N ALA A 460 13.30 4.79 -18.66
CA ALA A 460 12.34 5.88 -18.61
C ALA A 460 11.08 5.63 -19.48
N ARG A 461 11.18 4.82 -20.53
CA ARG A 461 10.04 4.53 -21.41
C ARG A 461 9.03 3.58 -20.78
N ASP A 462 9.39 2.84 -19.74
CA ASP A 462 8.50 1.90 -19.05
C ASP A 462 7.28 2.60 -18.45
N GLN A 463 7.41 3.88 -18.07
CA GLN A 463 6.30 4.71 -17.62
C GLN A 463 5.11 4.72 -18.60
N TYR A 464 5.40 4.66 -19.90
CA TYR A 464 4.41 4.75 -20.98
C TYR A 464 4.17 3.40 -21.68
N ASN A 465 5.18 2.54 -21.75
CA ASN A 465 5.11 1.25 -22.45
C ASN A 465 4.86 0.06 -21.52
N ALA A 466 4.78 0.34 -20.21
CA ALA A 466 4.78 -0.62 -19.12
C ALA A 466 6.01 -1.53 -19.08
N VAL A 467 6.54 -1.75 -17.87
CA VAL A 467 7.68 -2.63 -17.68
C VAL A 467 7.35 -4.05 -18.16
N LYS A 468 8.20 -4.61 -19.03
CA LYS A 468 7.94 -5.95 -19.59
C LYS A 468 8.12 -7.06 -18.55
N ASN A 469 9.19 -6.94 -17.76
CA ASN A 469 9.56 -7.90 -16.72
C ASN A 469 9.46 -7.18 -15.38
N PRO A 470 8.35 -7.33 -14.63
CA PRO A 470 8.17 -6.61 -13.38
C PRO A 470 9.13 -7.07 -12.29
N GLY A 471 9.31 -6.23 -11.28
CA GLY A 471 10.04 -6.61 -10.07
C GLY A 471 9.17 -7.50 -9.20
N HIS A 472 9.81 -8.22 -8.27
CA HIS A 472 9.10 -9.10 -7.35
C HIS A 472 9.61 -8.97 -5.92
N LEU A 473 8.72 -9.26 -4.97
CA LEU A 473 9.07 -9.44 -3.57
C LEU A 473 8.81 -10.90 -3.17
N TYR A 474 9.76 -11.48 -2.44
CA TYR A 474 9.75 -12.87 -2.04
C TYR A 474 10.00 -13.05 -0.55
N ASN A 475 9.46 -14.15 -0.03
CA ASN A 475 9.79 -14.75 1.26
C ASN A 475 9.72 -13.79 2.47
N LEU A 476 8.51 -13.35 2.84
CA LEU A 476 8.33 -12.55 4.05
C LEU A 476 8.32 -13.44 5.30
N LEU A 477 9.38 -13.38 6.11
CA LEU A 477 9.40 -14.00 7.44
C LEU A 477 9.23 -12.92 8.50
N ASP A 478 8.27 -13.12 9.42
CA ASP A 478 8.12 -12.28 10.61
C ASP A 478 8.32 -13.13 11.86
N GLY A 479 9.52 -13.04 12.44
CA GLY A 479 9.85 -13.73 13.69
C GLY A 479 9.04 -13.25 14.90
N GLY A 480 8.18 -12.22 14.77
CA GLY A 480 7.31 -11.67 15.81
C GLY A 480 7.71 -10.25 16.26
N ASN A 481 6.84 -9.63 17.06
CA ASN A 481 6.98 -8.24 17.53
C ASN A 481 7.96 -8.11 18.73
N HIS A 482 8.71 -6.99 18.77
CA HIS A 482 9.56 -6.59 19.90
C HIS A 482 8.79 -6.41 21.22
N ALA A 483 7.54 -5.95 21.17
CA ALA A 483 6.74 -5.59 22.35
C ALA A 483 6.09 -6.78 23.07
N THR A 484 5.95 -7.94 22.42
CA THR A 484 5.36 -9.15 23.00
C THR A 484 6.40 -10.21 23.36
N ALA A 485 7.64 -10.03 22.92
CA ALA A 485 8.76 -10.80 23.43
C ALA A 485 9.15 -10.24 24.79
N GLY A 486 9.41 -11.09 25.78
CA GLY A 486 10.11 -10.65 26.98
C GLY A 486 11.41 -9.91 26.60
N PRO A 487 11.94 -9.04 27.48
CA PRO A 487 13.04 -8.11 27.19
C PRO A 487 14.35 -8.74 26.68
N GLU A 488 14.44 -10.08 26.64
CA GLU A 488 15.69 -10.81 26.46
C GLU A 488 15.91 -11.37 25.04
N ARG A 489 14.96 -11.29 24.10
CA ARG A 489 15.05 -12.03 22.82
C ARG A 489 14.77 -11.21 21.56
N VAL A 490 15.85 -10.85 20.86
CA VAL A 490 15.90 -10.35 19.48
C VAL A 490 15.18 -11.32 18.53
N ARG A 491 14.12 -10.85 17.88
CA ARG A 491 13.41 -11.55 16.79
C ARG A 491 13.86 -10.96 15.45
N LEU A 492 13.91 -11.81 14.43
CA LEU A 492 14.37 -11.47 13.08
C LEU A 492 13.20 -11.40 12.10
N LYS A 493 13.21 -10.41 11.21
CA LYS A 493 12.33 -10.33 10.04
C LYS A 493 13.13 -10.33 8.75
N TYR A 494 12.56 -10.88 7.69
CA TYR A 494 13.23 -11.00 6.40
C TYR A 494 12.27 -10.73 5.23
N MET A 495 12.80 -10.08 4.19
CA MET A 495 12.16 -9.95 2.88
C MET A 495 13.23 -9.80 1.80
N MET A 496 12.99 -10.38 0.62
CA MET A 496 13.84 -10.21 -0.56
C MET A 496 13.09 -9.47 -1.66
N ALA A 497 13.74 -8.48 -2.26
CA ALA A 497 13.32 -7.81 -3.47
C ALA A 497 14.21 -8.23 -4.64
N ASP A 498 13.58 -8.54 -5.77
CA ASP A 498 14.23 -8.80 -7.05
C ASP A 498 13.83 -7.71 -8.05
N ALA A 499 14.74 -6.75 -8.24
CA ALA A 499 14.61 -5.65 -9.20
C ALA A 499 15.27 -5.97 -10.54
N THR A 500 15.72 -7.22 -10.77
CA THR A 500 16.46 -7.61 -11.97
C THR A 500 15.61 -7.44 -13.23
N GLY A 501 14.35 -7.85 -13.20
CA GLY A 501 13.42 -7.72 -14.34
C GLY A 501 13.32 -6.27 -14.84
N PRO A 502 12.93 -5.31 -13.99
CA PRO A 502 12.79 -3.91 -14.39
C PRO A 502 14.10 -3.24 -14.79
N THR A 503 15.23 -3.73 -14.29
CA THR A 503 16.56 -3.17 -14.56
C THR A 503 17.39 -4.02 -15.52
N ALA A 504 16.77 -4.98 -16.21
CA ALA A 504 17.44 -6.01 -17.02
C ALA A 504 18.25 -5.45 -18.19
N ARG A 505 18.05 -4.18 -18.55
CA ARG A 505 18.88 -3.47 -19.53
C ARG A 505 20.35 -3.42 -19.12
N ASN A 506 20.62 -3.22 -17.83
CA ASN A 506 21.99 -3.09 -17.30
C ASN A 506 22.35 -4.23 -16.35
N PHE A 507 21.37 -4.77 -15.62
CA PHE A 507 21.59 -5.72 -14.53
C PHE A 507 21.29 -7.16 -14.96
N MET A 508 22.23 -8.06 -14.69
CA MET A 508 22.00 -9.51 -14.67
C MET A 508 21.47 -9.98 -13.31
N ARG A 509 21.70 -9.18 -12.26
CA ARG A 509 21.23 -9.42 -10.90
C ARG A 509 21.10 -8.08 -10.17
N ASN A 510 19.94 -7.85 -9.60
CA ASN A 510 19.67 -6.71 -8.74
C ASN A 510 18.75 -7.17 -7.60
N TYR A 511 19.33 -7.90 -6.65
CA TYR A 511 18.59 -8.42 -5.51
C TYR A 511 18.87 -7.57 -4.28
N ARG A 512 17.85 -7.23 -3.51
CA ARG A 512 17.97 -6.52 -2.24
C ARG A 512 17.32 -7.32 -1.13
N ASN A 513 18.06 -7.58 -0.07
CA ASN A 513 17.57 -8.34 1.07
C ASN A 513 17.47 -7.41 2.27
N PHE A 514 16.35 -7.47 2.97
CA PHE A 514 16.12 -6.75 4.22
C PHE A 514 16.14 -7.75 5.37
N LEU A 515 17.12 -7.65 6.26
CA LEU A 515 17.23 -8.49 7.45
C LEU A 515 17.13 -7.61 8.69
N TRP A 516 15.99 -7.62 9.37
CA TRP A 516 15.73 -6.81 10.55
C TRP A 516 16.00 -7.62 11.81
N ILE A 517 17.03 -7.24 12.55
CA ILE A 517 17.52 -7.91 13.76
C ILE A 517 17.56 -6.87 14.89
N GLY A 518 16.57 -6.89 15.80
CA GLY A 518 16.58 -5.96 16.93
C GLY A 518 16.43 -4.51 16.47
N ASN A 519 17.36 -3.67 16.90
CA ASN A 519 17.46 -2.27 16.50
C ASN A 519 18.30 -2.06 15.23
N VAL A 520 18.64 -3.13 14.50
CA VAL A 520 19.44 -3.06 13.28
C VAL A 520 18.66 -3.65 12.10
N ILE A 521 18.58 -2.90 10.99
CA ILE A 521 18.07 -3.41 9.72
C ILE A 521 19.25 -3.46 8.74
N LEU A 522 19.62 -4.66 8.28
CA LEU A 522 20.59 -4.82 7.21
C LEU A 522 19.87 -4.73 5.86
N VAL A 523 20.36 -3.86 4.99
CA VAL A 523 19.99 -3.77 3.57
C VAL A 523 21.17 -4.33 2.76
N ILE A 524 20.97 -5.50 2.15
CA ILE A 524 22.02 -6.26 1.46
C ILE A 524 21.67 -6.34 -0.03
N ASP A 525 22.36 -5.54 -0.83
CA ASP A 525 22.29 -5.57 -2.28
C ASP A 525 23.27 -6.60 -2.86
N ASP A 526 22.79 -7.40 -3.78
CA ASP A 526 23.56 -8.36 -4.57
C ASP A 526 23.43 -8.04 -6.05
N LEU A 527 24.51 -7.47 -6.58
CA LEU A 527 24.51 -6.75 -7.83
C LEU A 527 25.44 -7.42 -8.82
N LYS A 528 24.95 -7.57 -10.05
CA LYS A 528 25.75 -7.98 -11.20
C LYS A 528 25.22 -7.32 -12.47
N THR A 529 26.12 -6.83 -13.30
CA THR A 529 25.84 -6.17 -14.58
C THR A 529 26.53 -6.91 -15.73
N TYR A 530 26.19 -6.55 -16.97
CA TYR A 530 26.84 -7.09 -18.16
C TYR A 530 28.26 -6.53 -18.34
N ASP A 531 28.45 -5.26 -18.00
CA ASP A 531 29.69 -4.52 -18.14
C ASP A 531 30.27 -4.14 -16.78
N SER A 532 31.58 -3.85 -16.74
CA SER A 532 32.22 -3.21 -15.59
C SER A 532 31.91 -1.72 -15.58
N GLY A 533 31.51 -1.18 -14.43
CA GLY A 533 31.14 0.23 -14.30
C GLY A 533 30.94 0.67 -12.86
N GLN A 534 30.30 1.82 -12.68
CA GLN A 534 30.04 2.39 -11.37
C GLN A 534 28.66 1.98 -10.87
N PHE A 535 28.59 1.39 -9.68
CA PHE A 535 27.35 1.27 -8.92
C PHE A 535 27.16 2.51 -8.05
N ASP A 536 25.94 3.02 -7.96
CA ASP A 536 25.58 4.14 -7.08
C ASP A 536 24.34 3.74 -6.26
N PHE A 537 24.41 3.91 -4.93
CA PHE A 537 23.25 3.72 -4.04
C PHE A 537 22.64 5.08 -3.71
N LEU A 538 21.37 5.28 -4.07
CA LEU A 538 20.64 6.52 -3.80
C LEU A 538 19.94 6.43 -2.44
N LEU A 539 20.14 7.46 -1.60
CA LEU A 539 19.59 7.57 -0.25
C LEU A 539 18.94 8.93 -0.04
N HIS A 540 17.62 8.97 -0.23
CA HIS A 540 16.75 10.12 0.01
C HIS A 540 16.31 10.17 1.48
N TYR A 541 16.35 11.36 2.06
CA TYR A 541 16.07 11.58 3.48
C TYR A 541 15.24 12.85 3.71
N ALA A 542 14.57 12.92 4.86
CA ALA A 542 13.49 13.87 5.08
C ALA A 542 13.89 15.33 5.40
N ASP A 543 14.87 15.55 6.27
CA ASP A 543 15.25 16.89 6.74
C ASP A 543 16.78 17.03 6.82
N LYS A 544 17.41 16.45 7.85
CA LYS A 544 18.85 16.60 8.08
C LYS A 544 19.57 15.27 7.97
N ALA A 545 20.71 15.29 7.29
CA ALA A 545 21.64 14.18 7.27
C ALA A 545 23.06 14.68 7.52
N VAL A 546 23.75 14.15 8.53
CA VAL A 546 25.10 14.59 8.93
C VAL A 546 26.03 13.39 9.09
N LYS A 547 27.21 13.44 8.48
CA LYS A 547 28.22 12.40 8.69
C LYS A 547 28.79 12.46 10.11
N ARG A 548 28.78 11.33 10.81
CA ARG A 548 29.31 11.12 12.17
C ARG A 548 30.19 9.87 12.17
N GLY A 549 31.52 10.04 12.15
CA GLY A 549 32.44 8.92 11.97
C GLY A 549 32.12 8.12 10.70
N PRO A 550 31.85 6.81 10.77
CA PRO A 550 31.48 5.99 9.61
C PRO A 550 29.99 6.08 9.24
N ASP A 551 29.18 6.83 9.99
CA ASP A 551 27.73 6.85 9.89
C ASP A 551 27.19 8.12 9.24
N LEU A 552 26.00 8.03 8.68
CA LEU A 552 25.16 9.16 8.29
C LEU A 552 24.00 9.22 9.28
N GLU A 553 24.01 10.21 10.17
CA GLU A 553 22.90 10.46 11.08
C GLU A 553 21.80 11.21 10.33
N ILE A 554 20.65 10.57 10.14
CA ILE A 554 19.47 11.13 9.49
C ILE A 554 18.44 11.44 10.57
N SER A 555 17.95 12.68 10.61
CA SER A 555 17.05 13.15 11.67
C SER A 555 15.96 14.08 11.14
N LYS A 556 14.83 14.07 11.84
CA LYS A 556 13.71 14.99 11.68
C LYS A 556 13.01 15.14 13.03
N ASP A 557 12.74 16.37 13.44
CA ASP A 557 12.19 16.68 14.77
C ASP A 557 12.95 15.93 15.89
N ARG A 558 12.26 15.04 16.62
CA ARG A 558 12.81 14.23 17.72
C ARG A 558 13.31 12.84 17.29
N ALA A 559 13.10 12.45 16.03
CA ALA A 559 13.43 11.13 15.54
C ALA A 559 14.75 11.14 14.77
N ALA A 560 15.52 10.07 14.90
CA ALA A 560 16.76 9.89 14.16
C ALA A 560 17.05 8.40 13.89
N ILE A 561 17.88 8.15 12.89
CA ILE A 561 18.54 6.85 12.63
C ILE A 561 20.01 7.09 12.31
N LEU A 562 20.83 6.05 12.42
CA LEU A 562 22.16 6.04 11.78
C LEU A 562 22.12 5.11 10.58
N PHE A 563 22.56 5.59 9.42
CA PHE A 563 22.81 4.76 8.24
C PHE A 563 24.32 4.50 8.14
N ARG A 564 24.72 3.23 8.28
CA ARG A 564 26.11 2.77 8.33
C ARG A 564 26.43 1.86 7.15
N PRO A 565 27.18 2.32 6.14
CA PRO A 565 27.73 1.43 5.13
C PRO A 565 28.80 0.50 5.72
N LEU A 566 28.75 -0.80 5.38
CA LEU A 566 29.64 -1.84 5.90
C LEU A 566 30.51 -2.44 4.78
N TYR A 567 29.89 -2.93 3.71
CA TYR A 567 30.57 -3.52 2.56
C TYR A 567 30.20 -2.81 1.26
N PRO A 568 31.12 -2.70 0.28
CA PRO A 568 32.49 -3.24 0.30
C PRO A 568 33.38 -2.52 1.33
N GLU A 569 33.14 -1.23 1.58
CA GLU A 569 33.88 -0.46 2.56
C GLU A 569 32.99 0.49 3.37
N THR A 570 33.47 0.90 4.53
CA THR A 570 32.82 1.93 5.36
C THR A 570 33.11 3.32 4.78
N LEU A 571 32.36 4.33 5.24
CA LEU A 571 32.81 5.72 5.09
C LEU A 571 34.13 5.96 5.85
N PRO A 572 35.01 6.86 5.38
CA PRO A 572 36.26 7.17 6.07
C PRO A 572 35.99 7.88 7.40
N LEU A 573 36.81 7.63 8.42
CA LEU A 573 36.67 8.32 9.71
C LEU A 573 37.12 9.79 9.64
N GLY A 574 38.17 10.06 8.83
CA GLY A 574 38.73 11.39 8.59
C GLY A 574 38.45 11.93 7.19
N TYR A 575 39.39 12.69 6.64
CA TYR A 575 39.23 13.29 5.30
C TYR A 575 39.19 12.22 4.19
N PRO A 576 38.24 12.30 3.23
CA PRO A 576 38.11 11.29 2.18
C PRO A 576 39.33 11.13 1.26
N HIS A 577 40.13 12.18 1.06
CA HIS A 577 41.29 12.10 0.15
C HIS A 577 42.42 11.23 0.69
N ASP A 578 42.49 11.03 2.01
CA ASP A 578 43.48 10.16 2.67
C ASP A 578 43.14 8.67 2.50
N PHE A 579 41.89 8.34 2.12
CA PHE A 579 41.37 6.97 2.06
C PHE A 579 40.65 6.70 0.73
N PRO A 580 41.39 6.68 -0.40
CA PRO A 580 40.80 6.48 -1.73
C PRO A 580 40.06 5.14 -1.89
N GLU A 581 40.41 4.14 -1.08
CA GLU A 581 39.81 2.81 -1.01
C GLU A 581 38.50 2.77 -0.21
N LYS A 582 38.18 3.80 0.58
CA LYS A 582 36.92 3.83 1.36
C LYS A 582 35.73 4.22 0.49
N LEU A 583 34.54 3.91 0.99
CA LEU A 583 33.30 4.34 0.37
C LEU A 583 33.22 5.87 0.34
N LYS A 584 32.80 6.40 -0.79
CA LYS A 584 32.58 7.85 -0.97
C LYS A 584 31.09 8.14 -0.96
N TYR A 585 30.74 9.38 -0.66
CA TYR A 585 29.39 9.87 -0.90
C TYR A 585 29.45 11.29 -1.44
N ARG A 586 28.41 11.67 -2.17
CA ARG A 586 28.19 13.04 -2.63
C ARG A 586 26.74 13.43 -2.42
N THR A 587 26.51 14.73 -2.25
CA THR A 587 25.17 15.28 -2.20
C THR A 587 24.71 15.58 -3.63
N GLU A 588 23.55 15.04 -3.98
CA GLU A 588 22.77 15.47 -5.15
C GLU A 588 21.48 16.13 -4.68
N PHE A 589 20.74 16.74 -5.62
CA PHE A 589 19.52 17.48 -5.32
C PHE A 589 18.36 16.96 -6.15
N GLY A 590 17.33 16.52 -5.43
CA GLY A 590 16.03 16.15 -5.96
C GLY A 590 15.03 17.29 -5.79
N LEU A 591 13.76 17.00 -6.10
CA LEU A 591 12.63 17.88 -5.84
C LEU A 591 11.82 17.37 -4.66
N GLN A 592 11.30 18.28 -3.85
CA GLN A 592 10.39 17.95 -2.76
C GLN A 592 9.02 17.55 -3.33
N ASP A 593 8.46 16.46 -2.79
CA ASP A 593 7.09 15.99 -3.04
C ASP A 593 6.08 17.15 -3.12
N ARG A 594 5.23 17.12 -4.15
CA ARG A 594 4.20 18.14 -4.47
C ARG A 594 4.73 19.53 -4.85
N THR A 595 6.03 19.69 -5.14
CA THR A 595 6.59 20.97 -5.58
C THR A 595 7.50 20.79 -6.81
N THR A 596 7.62 21.83 -7.63
CA THR A 596 8.53 21.84 -8.81
C THR A 596 9.78 22.67 -8.59
N ASN A 597 9.84 23.48 -7.53
CA ASN A 597 10.85 24.51 -7.33
C ASN A 597 11.61 24.41 -6.01
N VAL A 598 11.25 23.48 -5.12
CA VAL A 598 11.96 23.26 -3.85
C VAL A 598 12.92 22.09 -4.03
N LYS A 599 14.21 22.39 -4.05
CA LYS A 599 15.26 21.37 -4.11
C LYS A 599 15.54 20.81 -2.71
N ILE A 600 15.62 19.49 -2.61
CA ILE A 600 16.02 18.79 -1.38
C ILE A 600 17.25 17.93 -1.65
N PRO A 601 18.19 17.85 -0.69
CA PRO A 601 19.38 17.04 -0.88
C PRO A 601 19.07 15.55 -0.66
N TYR A 602 19.77 14.69 -1.39
CA TYR A 602 19.90 13.26 -1.11
C TYR A 602 21.36 12.84 -1.25
N TYR A 603 21.70 11.70 -0.67
CA TYR A 603 23.05 11.15 -0.78
C TYR A 603 23.14 10.09 -1.86
N VAL A 604 24.23 10.15 -2.63
CA VAL A 604 24.67 9.08 -3.51
C VAL A 604 25.90 8.45 -2.87
N LEU A 605 25.83 7.16 -2.54
CA LEU A 605 26.96 6.40 -2.02
C LEU A 605 27.65 5.67 -3.18
N LEU A 606 28.96 5.83 -3.27
CA LEU A 606 29.79 5.36 -4.38
C LEU A 606 30.85 4.38 -3.85
N PRO A 607 30.67 3.08 -4.09
CA PRO A 607 31.74 2.09 -4.00
C PRO A 607 33.01 2.58 -4.72
N PRO A 608 34.19 2.36 -4.14
CA PRO A 608 35.45 2.90 -4.64
C PRO A 608 35.88 2.27 -5.98
N GLU A 609 35.51 1.02 -6.22
CA GLU A 609 35.91 0.24 -7.38
C GLU A 609 34.81 0.21 -8.44
N LYS A 610 35.22 0.39 -9.71
CA LYS A 610 34.37 0.08 -10.87
C LYS A 610 34.47 -1.40 -11.17
N THR A 611 33.33 -2.08 -11.17
CA THR A 611 33.25 -3.54 -11.27
C THR A 611 31.97 -3.96 -11.97
N ASP A 612 31.90 -5.21 -12.41
CA ASP A 612 30.68 -5.82 -12.97
C ASP A 612 29.81 -6.46 -11.88
N ARG A 613 30.28 -6.52 -10.63
CA ARG A 613 29.57 -7.13 -9.50
C ARG A 613 30.03 -6.61 -8.16
N THR A 614 29.11 -6.51 -7.21
CA THR A 614 29.45 -6.16 -5.83
C THR A 614 28.35 -6.59 -4.86
N LYS A 615 28.69 -6.55 -3.56
CA LYS A 615 27.76 -6.70 -2.45
C LYS A 615 27.76 -5.38 -1.69
N LEU A 616 26.63 -4.66 -1.68
CA LEU A 616 26.48 -3.49 -0.82
C LEU A 616 25.76 -3.95 0.44
N VAL A 617 26.40 -3.77 1.60
CA VAL A 617 25.79 -4.10 2.89
C VAL A 617 25.74 -2.82 3.70
N ASN A 618 24.52 -2.37 3.99
CA ASN A 618 24.27 -1.18 4.78
C ASN A 618 23.46 -1.57 6.02
N ALA A 619 23.75 -0.95 7.16
CA ALA A 619 22.99 -1.10 8.39
C ALA A 619 22.24 0.18 8.72
N ILE A 620 20.94 0.07 8.99
CA ILE A 620 20.14 1.13 9.58
C ILE A 620 20.02 0.82 11.08
N LEU A 621 20.59 1.67 11.92
CA LEU A 621 20.46 1.60 13.37
C LEU A 621 19.29 2.49 13.80
N LEU A 622 18.28 1.86 14.38
CA LEU A 622 17.10 2.52 14.94
C LEU A 622 17.48 3.17 16.28
N LEU A 623 17.24 4.47 16.41
CA LEU A 623 17.61 5.22 17.60
C LEU A 623 16.39 5.50 18.49
N ASP A 624 16.56 5.29 19.78
CA ASP A 624 15.57 5.64 20.79
C ASP A 624 16.14 6.59 21.85
N GLU A 625 15.32 6.88 22.85
CA GLU A 625 15.65 7.76 23.97
C GLU A 625 16.89 7.33 24.77
N THR A 626 17.33 6.07 24.66
CA THR A 626 18.54 5.57 25.32
C THR A 626 19.83 5.89 24.55
N ASN A 627 19.72 6.29 23.28
CA ASN A 627 20.85 6.61 22.40
C ASN A 627 21.25 8.08 22.48
N HIS A 628 21.89 8.46 23.58
CA HIS A 628 22.30 9.83 23.83
C HIS A 628 23.46 10.28 22.94
N ALA A 629 23.42 11.53 22.49
CA ALA A 629 24.55 12.15 21.82
C ALA A 629 25.75 12.23 22.77
N ILE A 630 26.94 11.90 22.26
CA ILE A 630 28.21 12.01 22.99
C ILE A 630 29.11 13.04 22.31
N GLN A 631 29.89 13.76 23.12
CA GLN A 631 30.87 14.69 22.58
C GLN A 631 32.01 13.92 21.91
N MET A 632 32.25 14.23 20.65
CA MET A 632 33.30 13.61 19.84
C MET A 632 34.53 14.51 19.80
N ALA A 633 35.71 13.96 20.14
CA ALA A 633 36.97 14.60 19.78
C ALA A 633 37.22 14.40 18.27
N THR A 634 37.52 15.49 17.57
CA THR A 634 37.91 15.45 16.15
C THR A 634 39.40 15.81 16.09
N GLY A 635 40.21 14.88 15.60
CA GLY A 635 41.66 15.10 15.45
C GLY A 635 41.96 16.10 14.33
N SER A 636 43.23 16.51 14.22
CA SER A 636 43.70 17.40 13.14
C SER A 636 43.47 16.84 11.72
N SER A 637 43.38 15.51 11.59
CA SER A 637 43.01 14.80 10.35
C SER A 637 41.50 14.79 10.06
N GLY A 638 40.70 15.52 10.83
CA GLY A 638 39.23 15.48 10.76
C GLY A 638 38.63 14.17 11.26
N ALA A 639 39.45 13.24 11.77
CA ALA A 639 38.99 11.92 12.19
C ALA A 639 38.16 11.97 13.47
N SER A 640 36.97 11.36 13.43
CA SER A 640 36.13 11.08 14.61
C SER A 640 35.79 9.59 14.66
N GLY A 641 36.28 8.86 15.65
CA GLY A 641 36.25 7.39 15.66
C GLY A 641 34.94 6.72 16.08
N ALA A 642 34.02 7.44 16.74
CA ALA A 642 32.76 6.88 17.23
C ALA A 642 31.54 7.51 16.54
N ALA A 643 30.43 6.77 16.57
CA ALA A 643 29.14 7.09 15.97
C ALA A 643 28.42 8.32 16.56
N GLY A 644 29.11 9.14 17.35
CA GLY A 644 28.53 10.32 18.01
C GLY A 644 27.41 10.03 19.01
N ARG A 645 27.09 8.76 19.29
CA ARG A 645 26.03 8.33 20.22
C ARG A 645 26.47 7.17 21.12
N SER A 646 25.90 7.11 22.32
CA SER A 646 26.05 6.00 23.28
C SER A 646 24.97 4.92 23.10
N ASN A 647 25.17 3.77 23.75
CA ASN A 647 24.19 2.66 23.81
C ASN A 647 23.74 2.11 22.45
N LEU A 648 24.58 2.25 21.42
CA LEU A 648 24.29 1.70 20.10
C LEU A 648 24.57 0.18 20.10
N PRO A 649 23.86 -0.58 19.24
CA PRO A 649 24.32 -1.92 18.86
C PRO A 649 25.77 -1.89 18.38
N THR A 650 26.58 -2.83 18.87
CA THR A 650 27.95 -3.03 18.37
C THR A 650 27.87 -3.83 17.07
N ILE A 651 28.49 -3.31 16.01
CA ILE A 651 28.52 -3.98 14.70
C ILE A 651 29.98 -4.19 14.32
N GLU A 652 30.38 -5.45 14.14
CA GLU A 652 31.72 -5.84 13.70
C GLU A 652 31.65 -6.49 12.32
N LYS A 653 32.51 -6.03 11.41
CA LYS A 653 32.76 -6.70 10.13
C LYS A 653 33.76 -7.85 10.35
N PHE A 654 33.55 -8.94 9.64
CA PHE A 654 34.56 -10.01 9.48
C PHE A 654 34.31 -10.71 8.15
N GLU A 655 35.34 -11.23 7.50
CA GLU A 655 35.19 -11.85 6.17
C GLU A 655 36.22 -12.95 5.96
N GLY A 656 35.98 -13.76 4.94
CA GLY A 656 36.93 -14.72 4.42
C GLY A 656 36.83 -14.80 2.90
N THR A 657 37.62 -15.66 2.28
CA THR A 657 37.71 -15.77 0.81
C THR A 657 36.35 -15.88 0.10
N ASN A 658 35.41 -16.57 0.73
CA ASN A 658 34.14 -16.95 0.12
C ASN A 658 32.92 -16.46 0.90
N TYR A 659 33.09 -15.56 1.87
CA TYR A 659 31.98 -15.05 2.66
C TYR A 659 32.24 -13.65 3.24
N LEU A 660 31.16 -12.90 3.40
CA LEU A 660 31.14 -11.69 4.22
C LEU A 660 30.38 -11.96 5.52
N GLY A 661 30.77 -11.28 6.58
CA GLY A 661 30.24 -11.48 7.92
C GLY A 661 29.94 -10.16 8.61
N VAL A 662 28.84 -10.14 9.36
CA VAL A 662 28.45 -9.03 10.24
C VAL A 662 28.06 -9.60 11.59
N ARG A 663 28.76 -9.22 12.66
CA ARG A 663 28.39 -9.56 14.04
C ARG A 663 27.70 -8.39 14.68
N ILE A 664 26.52 -8.63 15.26
CA ILE A 664 25.69 -7.61 15.90
C ILE A 664 25.53 -8.00 17.38
N THR A 665 25.99 -7.17 18.29
CA THR A 665 25.78 -7.33 19.73
C THR A 665 24.82 -6.26 20.25
N GLN A 666 23.70 -6.70 20.82
CA GLN A 666 22.66 -5.84 21.40
C GLN A 666 21.74 -6.65 22.31
N ASN A 667 21.11 -5.99 23.29
CA ASN A 667 20.06 -6.59 24.14
C ASN A 667 20.47 -7.94 24.76
N GLY A 668 21.72 -8.06 25.22
CA GLY A 668 22.26 -9.29 25.81
C GLY A 668 22.39 -10.46 24.83
N GLN A 669 22.45 -10.21 23.52
CA GLN A 669 22.64 -11.23 22.49
C GLN A 669 23.64 -10.82 21.43
N VAL A 670 24.23 -11.84 20.81
CA VAL A 670 25.15 -11.74 19.69
C VAL A 670 24.57 -12.50 18.51
N THR A 671 24.29 -11.81 17.40
CA THR A 671 23.88 -12.41 16.13
C THR A 671 25.02 -12.32 15.12
N GLU A 672 25.45 -13.46 14.58
CA GLU A 672 26.41 -13.54 13.48
C GLU A 672 25.68 -13.79 12.17
N VAL A 673 25.73 -12.80 11.27
CA VAL A 673 25.19 -12.89 9.92
C VAL A 673 26.31 -13.25 8.96
N TYR A 674 26.06 -14.25 8.12
CA TYR A 674 26.97 -14.73 7.09
C TYR A 674 26.32 -14.59 5.72
N ILE A 675 27.05 -14.01 4.78
CA ILE A 675 26.68 -13.87 3.37
C ILE A 675 27.60 -14.77 2.56
N ASN A 676 27.05 -15.84 2.00
CA ASN A 676 27.80 -16.82 1.24
C ASN A 676 28.03 -16.32 -0.20
N LEU A 677 29.29 -16.06 -0.55
CA LEU A 677 29.67 -15.54 -1.88
C LEU A 677 29.70 -16.62 -2.96
N LEU A 678 29.62 -17.90 -2.57
CA LEU A 678 29.51 -19.02 -3.51
C LEU A 678 28.04 -19.29 -3.88
N ALA A 679 27.11 -19.08 -2.95
CA ALA A 679 25.67 -19.29 -3.16
C ALA A 679 24.99 -18.15 -3.96
N ASP A 680 25.69 -17.56 -4.92
CA ASP A 680 25.17 -16.55 -5.83
C ASP A 680 24.63 -17.14 -7.15
N GLY A 681 24.54 -18.47 -7.25
CA GLY A 681 23.98 -19.17 -8.41
C GLY A 681 24.94 -19.31 -9.60
N ARG A 682 26.19 -18.85 -9.50
CA ARG A 682 27.22 -19.16 -10.51
C ARG A 682 27.75 -20.56 -10.31
N LEU A 683 27.95 -21.31 -11.39
CA LEU A 683 28.55 -22.65 -11.35
C LEU A 683 27.89 -23.55 -10.29
N MET A 684 26.55 -23.68 -10.34
CA MET A 684 25.71 -24.23 -9.25
C MET A 684 26.10 -25.63 -8.76
N HIS A 685 26.75 -26.44 -9.60
CA HIS A 685 27.24 -27.79 -9.22
C HIS A 685 28.62 -27.77 -8.52
N ARG A 686 29.26 -26.59 -8.38
CA ARG A 686 30.58 -26.41 -7.75
C ARG A 686 30.54 -25.43 -6.58
N ASN A 687 29.74 -24.37 -6.67
CA ASN A 687 29.81 -23.22 -5.78
C ASN A 687 28.46 -23.03 -5.08
N ALA A 688 28.28 -23.71 -3.95
CA ALA A 688 27.11 -23.48 -3.10
C ALA A 688 27.45 -23.76 -1.62
N SER A 689 28.09 -24.90 -1.37
CA SER A 689 28.56 -25.29 -0.05
C SER A 689 29.74 -24.43 0.39
N LEU A 690 29.65 -23.94 1.62
CA LEU A 690 30.63 -23.09 2.26
C LEU A 690 30.89 -23.60 3.67
N THR A 691 32.17 -23.57 4.06
CA THR A 691 32.60 -23.78 5.45
C THR A 691 33.07 -22.46 6.03
N ILE A 692 32.48 -22.02 7.13
CA ILE A 692 32.81 -20.79 7.84
C ILE A 692 33.24 -21.13 9.27
N GLY A 693 34.56 -21.19 9.47
CA GLY A 693 35.13 -21.81 10.67
C GLY A 693 34.66 -23.26 10.77
N ASN A 694 33.81 -23.54 11.76
CA ASN A 694 33.26 -24.88 12.01
C ASN A 694 31.79 -25.03 11.56
N TRP A 695 31.22 -24.00 10.93
CA TRP A 695 29.90 -24.03 10.33
C TRP A 695 29.99 -24.51 8.89
N GLU A 696 29.09 -25.39 8.46
CA GLU A 696 28.92 -25.71 7.04
C GLU A 696 27.48 -25.45 6.63
N THR A 697 27.29 -24.79 5.51
CA THR A 697 25.97 -24.49 4.96
C THR A 697 26.06 -24.27 3.45
N ASP A 698 24.93 -24.43 2.78
CA ASP A 698 24.72 -24.04 1.40
C ASP A 698 23.70 -22.88 1.26
N ALA A 699 23.39 -22.23 2.38
CA ALA A 699 22.52 -21.07 2.42
C ALA A 699 23.20 -19.85 1.78
N TYR A 700 22.40 -19.00 1.16
CA TYR A 700 22.87 -17.70 0.68
C TYR A 700 23.08 -16.72 1.85
N LEU A 701 22.11 -16.66 2.75
CA LEU A 701 22.19 -15.90 4.01
C LEU A 701 22.00 -16.85 5.19
N SER A 702 22.78 -16.65 6.25
CA SER A 702 22.53 -17.28 7.53
C SER A 702 22.69 -16.24 8.64
N ALA A 703 21.85 -16.31 9.67
CA ALA A 703 22.06 -15.54 10.90
C ALA A 703 21.93 -16.47 12.09
N ILE A 704 22.90 -16.47 12.99
CA ILE A 704 22.95 -17.39 14.14
C ILE A 704 23.08 -16.55 15.39
N THR A 705 22.15 -16.73 16.33
CA THR A 705 22.06 -15.89 17.53
C THR A 705 22.35 -16.69 18.78
N PHE A 706 23.14 -16.09 19.66
CA PHE A 706 23.51 -16.61 20.97
C PHE A 706 23.24 -15.56 22.06
N PRO A 707 23.04 -15.96 23.32
CA PRO A 707 23.18 -15.06 24.45
C PRO A 707 24.59 -14.46 24.49
N GLU A 708 24.71 -13.23 24.96
CA GLU A 708 26.00 -12.59 25.18
C GLU A 708 26.79 -13.35 26.25
N GLY A 709 28.08 -13.61 25.98
CA GLY A 709 28.93 -14.44 26.83
C GLY A 709 28.79 -15.95 26.65
N ALA A 710 27.83 -16.44 25.84
CA ALA A 710 27.70 -17.87 25.54
C ALA A 710 28.87 -18.40 24.71
N ASP A 711 29.14 -19.71 24.83
CA ASP A 711 30.11 -20.38 23.95
C ASP A 711 29.51 -20.56 22.56
N ARG A 712 29.89 -19.67 21.63
CA ARG A 712 29.47 -19.70 20.22
C ARG A 712 29.99 -20.91 19.43
N GLN A 713 30.85 -21.75 20.02
CA GLN A 713 31.23 -23.02 19.44
C GLN A 713 30.26 -24.15 19.78
N ASP A 714 29.41 -23.98 20.79
CA ASP A 714 28.41 -24.96 21.24
C ASP A 714 27.01 -24.60 20.70
N PRO A 715 26.49 -25.32 19.68
CA PRO A 715 25.15 -25.07 19.15
C PRO A 715 24.02 -25.29 20.16
N ALA A 716 24.24 -26.02 21.26
CA ALA A 716 23.21 -26.21 22.28
C ALA A 716 22.84 -24.89 23.00
N GLN A 717 23.74 -23.89 22.96
CA GLN A 717 23.55 -22.58 23.57
C GLN A 717 22.92 -21.55 22.61
N LEU A 718 22.64 -21.90 21.36
CA LEU A 718 22.00 -20.98 20.41
C LEU A 718 20.56 -20.68 20.83
N THR A 719 20.11 -19.44 20.63
CA THR A 719 18.72 -19.02 20.88
C THR A 719 17.87 -19.06 19.63
N SER A 720 18.46 -18.75 18.48
CA SER A 720 17.79 -18.79 17.18
C SER A 720 18.78 -18.92 16.03
N PHE A 721 18.27 -19.36 14.88
CA PHE A 721 18.98 -19.25 13.63
C PHE A 721 18.02 -18.96 12.47
N PHE A 722 18.54 -18.27 11.46
CA PHE A 722 17.91 -18.01 10.18
C PHE A 722 18.74 -18.61 9.06
N VAL A 723 18.05 -19.18 8.08
CA VAL A 723 18.61 -19.69 6.83
C VAL A 723 17.77 -19.11 5.69
N GLY A 724 18.41 -18.34 4.81
CA GLY A 724 17.83 -17.81 3.58
C GLY A 724 18.36 -18.56 2.38
N ASN A 725 17.47 -19.24 1.66
CA ASN A 725 17.79 -20.05 0.48
C ASN A 725 18.86 -21.14 0.74
N GLY A 726 18.68 -21.94 1.79
CA GLY A 726 19.59 -23.04 2.16
C GLY A 726 18.85 -24.35 2.41
N SER A 727 19.55 -25.48 2.33
CA SER A 727 18.99 -26.82 2.65
C SER A 727 19.59 -27.41 3.91
N TYR A 728 20.78 -26.97 4.32
CA TYR A 728 21.37 -27.43 5.57
C TYR A 728 22.16 -26.35 6.29
N LEU A 729 22.24 -26.50 7.61
CA LEU A 729 23.17 -25.79 8.48
C LEU A 729 23.69 -26.81 9.48
N ARG A 730 25.01 -26.97 9.56
CA ARG A 730 25.64 -27.93 10.48
C ARG A 730 26.85 -27.30 11.16
N LYS A 731 27.15 -27.75 12.37
CA LYS A 731 28.35 -27.39 13.11
C LYS A 731 29.15 -28.64 13.42
N ASN A 732 30.42 -28.69 13.05
CA ASN A 732 31.28 -29.86 13.30
C ASN A 732 30.64 -31.18 12.81
N GLY A 733 30.06 -31.17 11.60
CA GLY A 733 29.31 -32.30 11.04
C GLY A 733 27.94 -32.60 11.67
N LYS A 734 27.55 -31.96 12.79
CA LYS A 734 26.23 -32.14 13.42
C LYS A 734 25.18 -31.21 12.82
N PRO A 735 24.07 -31.72 12.25
CA PRO A 735 23.04 -30.90 11.63
C PRO A 735 22.21 -30.12 12.66
N LEU A 736 22.02 -28.82 12.40
CA LEU A 736 20.97 -27.98 13.01
C LEU A 736 19.75 -27.84 12.12
N LEU A 737 19.96 -27.85 10.80
CA LEU A 737 18.93 -27.88 9.77
C LEU A 737 19.33 -28.91 8.73
N SER A 738 18.37 -29.74 8.33
CA SER A 738 18.47 -30.59 7.15
C SER A 738 17.13 -30.58 6.41
N SER A 739 17.16 -30.33 5.11
CA SER A 739 16.01 -30.45 4.23
C SER A 739 16.48 -30.82 2.82
N LEU A 740 15.63 -31.56 2.10
CA LEU A 740 15.84 -31.84 0.68
C LEU A 740 15.32 -30.73 -0.23
N SER A 741 14.70 -29.68 0.33
CA SER A 741 14.34 -28.46 -0.38
C SER A 741 15.09 -27.25 0.18
N LYS A 742 15.29 -26.23 -0.66
CA LYS A 742 15.80 -24.93 -0.22
C LYS A 742 14.71 -24.22 0.57
N VAL A 743 15.05 -23.77 1.78
CA VAL A 743 14.13 -23.11 2.70
C VAL A 743 14.53 -21.67 2.98
N PHE A 744 13.52 -20.88 3.34
CA PHE A 744 13.63 -19.62 4.06
C PHE A 744 13.05 -19.88 5.45
N LEU A 745 13.91 -20.04 6.43
CA LEU A 745 13.54 -20.49 7.76
C LEU A 745 14.14 -19.58 8.82
N HIS A 746 13.33 -19.21 9.81
CA HIS A 746 13.79 -18.64 11.06
C HIS A 746 13.21 -19.47 12.22
N ALA A 747 14.07 -20.06 13.03
CA ALA A 747 13.67 -20.83 14.20
C ALA A 747 14.22 -20.22 15.48
N ILE A 748 13.38 -20.11 16.50
CA ILE A 748 13.70 -19.54 17.81
C ILE A 748 13.28 -20.55 18.88
N LYS A 749 14.16 -20.83 19.84
CA LYS A 749 13.85 -21.69 20.98
C LYS A 749 13.74 -20.89 22.28
N THR A 750 12.55 -20.77 22.86
CA THR A 750 12.30 -20.13 24.16
C THR A 750 11.96 -21.17 25.22
N GLY A 751 12.89 -21.44 26.14
CA GLY A 751 12.75 -22.56 27.09
C GLY A 751 12.64 -23.88 26.32
N SER A 752 11.52 -24.59 26.50
CA SER A 752 11.19 -25.82 25.78
C SER A 752 10.25 -25.61 24.58
N GLN A 753 9.90 -24.36 24.25
CA GLN A 753 9.09 -24.02 23.08
C GLN A 753 9.98 -23.64 21.90
N VAL A 754 9.68 -24.14 20.71
CA VAL A 754 10.29 -23.72 19.44
C VAL A 754 9.24 -23.08 18.55
N ASP A 755 9.53 -21.87 18.07
CA ASP A 755 8.73 -21.14 17.10
C ASP A 755 9.49 -21.07 15.78
N VAL A 756 8.86 -21.52 14.69
CA VAL A 756 9.46 -21.59 13.37
C VAL A 756 8.61 -20.81 12.37
N GLN A 757 9.24 -19.90 11.65
CA GLN A 757 8.72 -19.38 10.38
C GLN A 757 9.43 -20.12 9.26
N LEU A 758 8.66 -20.75 8.36
CA LEU A 758 9.18 -21.59 7.30
C LEU A 758 8.42 -21.32 5.99
N GLN A 759 9.18 -20.93 4.96
CA GLN A 759 8.72 -20.75 3.59
C GLN A 759 9.72 -21.39 2.62
N GLY A 760 9.33 -21.53 1.36
CA GLY A 760 10.14 -22.16 0.33
C GLY A 760 9.27 -22.87 -0.70
N GLN A 761 9.68 -24.07 -1.08
CA GLN A 761 8.96 -24.90 -2.05
C GLN A 761 7.60 -25.40 -1.50
N PRO A 762 6.65 -25.81 -2.35
CA PRO A 762 5.33 -26.27 -1.91
C PRO A 762 5.36 -27.48 -0.96
N LEU A 763 6.37 -28.34 -1.09
CA LEU A 763 6.60 -29.49 -0.23
C LEU A 763 7.94 -29.30 0.50
N ILE A 764 7.89 -29.28 1.83
CA ILE A 764 9.07 -29.17 2.68
C ILE A 764 8.99 -30.23 3.76
N GLU A 765 10.06 -31.02 3.84
CA GLU A 765 10.37 -31.82 5.02
C GLU A 765 11.70 -31.30 5.56
N ALA A 766 11.66 -30.73 6.77
CA ALA A 766 12.82 -30.12 7.41
C ALA A 766 13.01 -30.69 8.82
N SER A 767 14.22 -31.14 9.11
CA SER A 767 14.65 -31.59 10.43
C SER A 767 15.42 -30.48 11.14
N LEU A 768 15.05 -30.15 12.38
CA LEU A 768 15.69 -29.13 13.22
C LEU A 768 16.36 -29.73 14.46
N GLY A 769 17.61 -29.34 14.71
CA GLY A 769 18.43 -29.82 15.83
C GLY A 769 18.24 -28.99 17.09
N PHE A 770 17.09 -29.12 17.76
CA PHE A 770 16.83 -28.51 19.07
C PHE A 770 16.55 -29.58 20.13
N ASP A 771 17.26 -29.51 21.25
CA ASP A 771 17.03 -30.39 22.39
C ASP A 771 15.89 -29.91 23.30
N ASN A 772 15.28 -30.82 24.05
CA ASN A 772 14.29 -30.55 25.11
C ASN A 772 13.06 -29.75 24.66
N VAL A 773 12.51 -30.08 23.48
CA VAL A 773 11.31 -29.42 22.93
C VAL A 773 10.05 -30.13 23.41
N ASN A 774 9.13 -29.39 24.04
CA ASN A 774 7.79 -29.88 24.41
C ASN A 774 6.65 -29.12 23.72
N LYS A 775 6.96 -28.03 23.01
CA LYS A 775 5.98 -27.26 22.24
C LYS A 775 6.60 -26.73 20.95
N LEU A 776 5.90 -26.90 19.83
CA LEU A 776 6.32 -26.43 18.52
C LEU A 776 5.20 -25.62 17.89
N ASN A 777 5.54 -24.42 17.41
CA ASN A 777 4.70 -23.67 16.50
C ASN A 777 5.41 -23.50 15.16
N VAL A 778 4.70 -23.71 14.06
CA VAL A 778 5.19 -23.47 12.69
C VAL A 778 4.22 -22.52 12.00
N ASN A 779 4.73 -21.41 11.46
CA ASN A 779 3.94 -20.36 10.80
C ASN A 779 2.74 -19.92 11.66
N SER A 780 3.01 -19.67 12.95
CA SER A 780 2.03 -19.25 13.96
C SER A 780 0.93 -20.27 14.28
N LYS A 781 1.07 -21.53 13.86
CA LYS A 781 0.15 -22.63 14.20
C LYS A 781 0.86 -23.64 15.10
N ALA A 782 0.19 -24.10 16.15
CA ALA A 782 0.70 -25.19 16.98
C ALA A 782 0.74 -26.50 16.18
N VAL A 783 1.85 -27.22 16.27
CA VAL A 783 2.08 -28.49 15.55
C VAL A 783 2.52 -29.56 16.54
N SER A 784 2.02 -30.80 16.36
CA SER A 784 2.46 -31.94 17.15
C SER A 784 3.93 -32.25 16.91
N LEU A 785 4.65 -32.58 17.98
CA LEU A 785 6.05 -32.95 17.89
C LEU A 785 6.21 -34.28 17.15
N LYS A 786 7.03 -34.26 16.11
CA LYS A 786 7.50 -35.45 15.40
C LYS A 786 9.01 -35.38 15.35
N TYR A 787 9.64 -36.55 15.34
CA TYR A 787 11.09 -36.65 15.28
C TYR A 787 11.49 -37.58 14.15
N ASP A 788 12.58 -37.25 13.46
CA ASP A 788 13.18 -38.13 12.47
C ASP A 788 13.99 -39.27 13.15
N PRO A 789 14.52 -40.26 12.40
CA PRO A 789 15.35 -41.32 12.97
C PRO A 789 16.61 -40.83 13.71
N GLY A 790 17.08 -39.62 13.39
CA GLY A 790 18.19 -38.94 14.06
C GLY A 790 17.79 -38.17 15.33
N LYS A 791 16.52 -38.28 15.76
CA LYS A 791 15.92 -37.54 16.87
C LYS A 791 15.91 -36.02 16.70
N MET A 792 15.98 -35.53 15.46
CA MET A 792 15.76 -34.11 15.16
C MET A 792 14.27 -33.83 15.01
N LEU A 793 13.85 -32.61 15.35
CA LEU A 793 12.47 -32.17 15.24
C LEU A 793 12.04 -32.09 13.77
N LEU A 794 11.06 -32.89 13.39
CA LEU A 794 10.58 -33.00 12.01
C LEU A 794 9.41 -32.03 11.77
N ILE A 795 9.56 -31.19 10.75
CA ILE A 795 8.54 -30.25 10.27
C ILE A 795 8.18 -30.62 8.84
N THR A 796 6.88 -30.78 8.61
CA THR A 796 6.33 -31.00 7.26
C THR A 796 5.41 -29.84 6.90
N VAL A 797 5.68 -29.20 5.77
CA VAL A 797 4.78 -28.24 5.13
C VAL A 797 4.42 -28.79 3.76
N ASP A 798 3.11 -28.92 3.50
CA ASP A 798 2.57 -29.36 2.23
C ASP A 798 1.49 -28.36 1.82
N ALA A 799 1.84 -27.42 0.94
CA ALA A 799 0.93 -26.38 0.47
C ALA A 799 -0.18 -26.93 -0.46
N THR A 800 -0.15 -28.22 -0.80
CA THR A 800 -1.20 -28.89 -1.58
C THR A 800 -2.34 -29.44 -0.72
N LYS A 801 -2.19 -29.42 0.62
CA LYS A 801 -3.17 -29.83 1.61
C LYS A 801 -3.59 -28.65 2.47
#